data_AF-A0A1I1P1Z1-F1
#
_entry.id   AF-A0A1I1P1Z1-F1
#
_cell.length_a   1.000
_cell.length_b   1.000
_cell.length_c   1.000
_cell.angle_alpha   90.00
_cell.angle_beta   90.00
_cell.angle_gamma   90.00
#
_symmetry.space_group_name_H-M   'P 1'
#
loop_
_entity.id
_entity.type
_entity.pdbx_description
1 polymer ?
#
loop_
_entity_poly.entity_id
_entity_poly.type
_entity_poly.pdbx_seq_one_letter_code
_entity_poly.pdbx_strand_id
1 'polypeptide(L)'
;MRSKRFLAAAVSLVMAAGQFSVGAFAENPEENTTSALSTDGDTTGEQDATASDEESKSYDIGDVNGDGKIDINDIVKIAAHIKARKALSEKGIVAADINADGKVNITDLTLTAAHVKGKRNISAYTDLPVVKNPREKQTDVKLIEFNVDKNTKTISWNAAADMTNYNVQFTNGDKTKELNTRNTSTSIPYDMFKDGKLTVNITPSRLVWTEDGTRTYDYGDTIGYLLKIKPEMIHGTITVTDEKGKAKIDWPAADFAAGYHVYDITNTASGGKPKLIADTDTDQLITDFPTNGTIKLLIVPFNSVGEAEGVNAEMTGGTVTEPDPVADLAAPTFGGYYYVSNTNSATLNWNAVSGAEGYEVSIQIDGKWVTYDAKTYRNFKFTSLESCTGYKTRVRAYKTVNGKKAYGTYSNTVTVITDGYVKCISATPIYASASTGSTKLGNLSVGDTIMQTDLPSGGWTKVFLPNSNGTQVGYVPTNCLSSNSSTDPVADLAAPTLNSYFYYSDTTTATFMWNAVSGADGYEASIQINGKWVAYNTTAQKYTFTSLASCTGFKTRVRAYKNVNGQKAYGKYSTTVTVVTDGYVKCTTATPIYASASTGSTKVGSLSVGDTIMQTDLPSGGWTKVFLPNSNGTQVGYVPTNCLSSNSSTDPVADLAAPTLNSYFYYSDTTTATFMWNAVSGADGYEASIQINGKWVAHNTTTISYKFTNLASCTGFKTRVRAYKNVNGQKAYGKYSTTVTVVTDGYVKCTTATPIYASASTGSTKLGNLSVGDTIMQTDLPSGGWTKVFLPNTNGTQVGYVPTNCLNGDSGSDPVADLAAPTLNSYFYYSDTTTATFMWNAVSGADGYEASIQINGKWVAHTTTTISYKFTNLASCTGFKTRVRAYKTVNGQKAYGKYSTTVTVVTDGYVKCTTATPIYASASTGSSKLGNLSVGDTIMQTDLPANGWTKVFLPNTNGTQIGYVPTSCINGSSNSKGYVNHDLTVINQDGYLGGNPAVLGCEETALASVLNYQFNINVSKNTLINYYMPEQAFSNGTINVDPNYCFWGSPYHMEGSVGYGCYAPLIAQSANQYLKAIGVRGNYNISLNTDYYTGNNVNNLKFDPTKLDLGDTKVSGGLDLNGLKKELDKGNNPIIWYSEVDPYAVCTQTLTAGQEYTNPGSGTYKFTWFGRQHTVVLMGYDDANKCFIIGNVENFDRTSFYGLTQTISYDKFMDSYNTLGRQTVIISKK
;
A
#
# COMPACT_ATOMS: atom_id res chain seq x y z
N MET A 1 37.04 2.89 6.26
CA MET A 1 36.68 3.65 5.03
C MET A 1 35.20 3.38 4.78
N ARG A 2 34.27 4.35 4.86
CA ARG A 2 34.08 5.62 4.12
C ARG A 2 33.30 5.50 2.78
N SER A 3 31.97 5.62 2.91
CA SER A 3 31.14 6.64 2.24
C SER A 3 30.38 6.33 0.93
N LYS A 4 29.12 6.83 0.91
CA LYS A 4 28.29 7.23 -0.26
C LYS A 4 27.73 6.06 -1.12
N ARG A 5 26.50 6.13 -1.66
CA ARG A 5 25.48 7.21 -1.64
C ARG A 5 24.06 6.64 -1.88
N PHE A 6 23.04 7.21 -1.23
CA PHE A 6 21.67 7.20 -1.74
C PHE A 6 21.55 8.28 -2.84
N LEU A 7 21.20 7.92 -4.08
CA LEU A 7 20.40 8.75 -5.02
C LEU A 7 20.11 7.98 -6.34
N ALA A 8 18.88 7.47 -6.53
CA ALA A 8 18.41 6.93 -7.82
C ALA A 8 16.88 6.71 -7.84
N ALA A 9 16.09 7.80 -7.91
CA ALA A 9 14.63 7.74 -8.12
C ALA A 9 14.14 8.97 -8.89
N ALA A 10 14.60 9.10 -10.14
CA ALA A 10 14.21 10.17 -11.06
C ALA A 10 14.27 9.66 -12.51
N VAL A 11 13.51 10.30 -13.41
CA VAL A 11 13.38 9.97 -14.85
C VAL A 11 12.53 8.73 -15.16
N SER A 12 11.24 8.82 -14.85
CA SER A 12 10.11 8.47 -15.73
C SER A 12 8.88 9.17 -15.12
N LEU A 13 8.00 9.85 -15.85
CA LEU A 13 7.70 9.77 -17.28
C LEU A 13 7.59 11.19 -17.90
N VAL A 14 8.12 11.37 -19.12
CA VAL A 14 7.71 12.47 -20.01
C VAL A 14 7.07 11.84 -21.24
N MET A 15 5.75 11.85 -21.30
CA MET A 15 4.89 11.90 -22.50
C MET A 15 3.42 11.67 -22.10
N ALA A 16 2.51 12.12 -22.96
CA ALA A 16 1.08 12.33 -22.73
C ALA A 16 0.75 13.42 -21.66
N ALA A 17 -0.21 14.33 -21.88
CA ALA A 17 -1.11 14.48 -23.03
C ALA A 17 -0.99 15.89 -23.66
N GLY A 18 -0.79 15.91 -24.98
CA GLY A 18 -0.92 17.10 -25.81
C GLY A 18 -1.45 16.67 -27.18
N GLN A 19 -2.76 16.80 -27.39
CA GLN A 19 -3.40 16.65 -28.69
C GLN A 19 -4.48 17.71 -28.86
N PHE A 20 -4.32 18.52 -29.91
CA PHE A 20 -5.43 19.08 -30.68
C PHE A 20 -5.13 18.82 -32.15
N SER A 21 -6.13 18.39 -32.91
CA SER A 21 -5.96 17.87 -34.28
C SER A 21 -5.85 18.98 -35.32
N VAL A 22 -5.13 18.71 -36.43
CA VAL A 22 -5.74 18.58 -37.78
C VAL A 22 -4.89 17.64 -38.63
N GLY A 23 -5.52 16.85 -39.52
CA GLY A 23 -4.88 16.38 -40.76
C GLY A 23 -4.15 15.02 -40.68
N ALA A 24 -4.27 14.24 -41.75
CA ALA A 24 -3.59 12.96 -41.93
C ALA A 24 -2.86 12.94 -43.28
N PHE A 25 -1.74 12.23 -43.37
CA PHE A 25 -1.49 11.25 -44.44
C PHE A 25 -0.36 10.27 -44.05
N ALA A 26 -0.20 9.26 -44.90
CA ALA A 26 0.37 7.93 -44.69
C ALA A 26 1.85 7.80 -44.23
N GLU A 27 2.09 6.61 -43.66
CA GLU A 27 3.28 5.75 -43.82
C GLU A 27 4.57 5.94 -43.00
N ASN A 28 5.20 4.77 -42.80
CA ASN A 28 6.41 4.37 -42.07
C ASN A 28 7.33 3.69 -43.13
N PRO A 29 8.60 3.26 -42.89
CA PRO A 29 9.30 3.17 -41.61
C PRO A 29 10.81 3.55 -41.59
N GLU A 30 11.37 3.58 -40.38
CA GLU A 30 12.71 3.09 -39.98
C GLU A 30 14.02 3.66 -40.57
N GLU A 31 15.11 3.33 -39.85
CA GLU A 31 16.55 3.62 -40.02
C GLU A 31 17.00 5.11 -40.04
N ASN A 32 17.89 5.63 -39.17
CA ASN A 32 19.15 5.18 -38.51
C ASN A 32 20.43 5.62 -39.28
N THR A 33 21.57 5.68 -38.56
CA THR A 33 22.95 5.94 -39.03
C THR A 33 23.35 7.33 -39.57
N THR A 34 23.90 8.14 -38.66
CA THR A 34 25.27 8.71 -38.71
C THR A 34 25.88 9.40 -39.95
N SER A 35 26.47 10.58 -39.66
CA SER A 35 27.83 11.06 -40.05
C SER A 35 28.13 11.64 -41.45
N ALA A 36 28.95 12.71 -41.41
CA ALA A 36 29.72 13.35 -42.50
C ALA A 36 28.91 14.02 -43.64
N LEU A 37 29.13 15.29 -44.00
CA LEU A 37 30.34 15.91 -44.60
C LEU A 37 30.71 15.25 -45.96
N SER A 38 30.81 15.98 -47.07
CA SER A 38 30.80 17.45 -47.27
C SER A 38 30.53 17.85 -48.74
N THR A 39 30.41 19.17 -48.99
CA THR A 39 30.81 19.90 -50.24
C THR A 39 30.15 19.52 -51.58
N ASP A 40 29.84 20.45 -52.50
CA ASP A 40 29.66 21.91 -52.44
C ASP A 40 28.90 22.37 -53.71
N GLY A 41 28.48 23.63 -53.80
CA GLY A 41 27.79 24.19 -54.99
C GLY A 41 26.56 25.04 -54.62
N ASP A 42 26.67 26.33 -54.28
CA ASP A 42 27.15 27.49 -55.07
C ASP A 42 26.01 28.22 -55.84
N THR A 43 25.50 29.28 -55.18
CA THR A 43 24.93 30.56 -55.70
C THR A 43 23.80 30.56 -56.78
N THR A 44 22.94 31.60 -56.94
CA THR A 44 22.66 32.83 -56.15
C THR A 44 21.20 33.28 -56.37
N GLY A 45 20.68 34.12 -55.46
CA GLY A 45 19.42 34.87 -55.62
C GLY A 45 18.63 34.93 -54.30
N GLU A 46 18.40 36.08 -53.65
CA GLU A 46 18.81 37.45 -53.99
C GLU A 46 19.06 38.27 -52.70
N GLN A 47 20.02 39.19 -52.81
CA GLN A 47 20.37 40.33 -51.94
C GLN A 47 19.16 41.23 -51.58
N ASP A 48 19.19 42.22 -50.67
CA ASP A 48 20.11 42.75 -49.62
C ASP A 48 19.18 43.53 -48.61
N ALA A 49 19.54 44.15 -47.47
CA ALA A 49 20.81 44.76 -47.06
C ALA A 49 20.99 44.87 -45.52
N THR A 50 22.24 44.72 -45.07
CA THR A 50 22.96 45.45 -44.00
C THR A 50 22.24 46.04 -42.76
N ALA A 51 22.47 45.39 -41.61
CA ALA A 51 23.19 45.91 -40.43
C ALA A 51 22.85 47.26 -39.74
N SER A 52 22.22 47.16 -38.56
CA SER A 52 22.56 47.83 -37.27
C SER A 52 21.81 47.08 -36.14
N ASP A 53 22.18 47.02 -34.85
CA ASP A 53 23.31 47.52 -34.06
C ASP A 53 23.75 46.40 -33.07
N GLU A 54 25.05 46.26 -32.76
CA GLU A 54 25.53 45.32 -31.71
C GLU A 54 26.32 46.00 -30.56
N GLU A 55 26.23 47.32 -30.44
CA GLU A 55 26.69 48.06 -29.25
C GLU A 55 25.58 48.22 -28.20
N SER A 56 25.95 48.44 -26.93
CA SER A 56 25.09 48.81 -25.80
C SER A 56 24.14 47.78 -25.15
N LYS A 57 24.35 46.46 -25.32
CA LYS A 57 23.73 45.47 -24.41
C LYS A 57 24.35 45.53 -23.01
N SER A 58 23.66 46.20 -22.09
CA SER A 58 23.99 46.16 -20.66
C SER A 58 23.72 44.78 -20.08
N TYR A 59 24.56 44.35 -19.12
CA TYR A 59 24.35 43.13 -18.34
C TYR A 59 24.07 43.55 -16.90
N ASP A 60 22.84 44.02 -16.69
CA ASP A 60 22.39 44.47 -15.38
C ASP A 60 22.28 43.27 -14.43
N ILE A 61 22.43 43.50 -13.13
CA ILE A 61 22.46 42.42 -12.13
C ILE A 61 21.15 41.62 -12.21
N GLY A 62 21.24 40.30 -12.37
CA GLY A 62 20.10 39.41 -12.64
C GLY A 62 19.75 39.20 -14.11
N ASP A 63 20.04 40.15 -15.01
CA ASP A 63 19.94 39.94 -16.47
C ASP A 63 21.24 39.29 -16.95
N VAL A 64 21.23 37.95 -16.97
CA VAL A 64 22.40 37.16 -17.34
C VAL A 64 22.59 37.05 -18.86
N ASN A 65 21.82 37.82 -19.63
CA ASN A 65 21.69 37.64 -21.07
C ASN A 65 21.75 38.93 -21.90
N GLY A 66 21.48 40.08 -21.30
CA GLY A 66 21.59 41.41 -21.89
C GLY A 66 20.43 41.76 -22.82
N ASP A 67 19.20 41.48 -22.39
CA ASP A 67 17.97 41.94 -23.09
C ASP A 67 17.25 43.10 -22.38
N GLY A 68 17.81 43.58 -21.25
CA GLY A 68 17.30 44.70 -20.47
C GLY A 68 16.19 44.29 -19.49
N LYS A 69 16.03 42.99 -19.22
CA LYS A 69 15.02 42.44 -18.32
C LYS A 69 15.59 41.29 -17.52
N ILE A 70 14.99 41.07 -16.36
CA ILE A 70 15.31 39.96 -15.48
C ILE A 70 14.07 39.06 -15.47
N ASP A 71 14.08 37.96 -16.23
CA ASP A 71 12.90 37.11 -16.40
C ASP A 71 13.17 35.59 -16.27
N ILE A 72 12.20 34.77 -16.68
CA ILE A 72 12.29 33.31 -16.62
C ILE A 72 13.45 32.75 -17.45
N ASN A 73 13.87 33.43 -18.51
CA ASN A 73 14.99 33.04 -19.35
C ASN A 73 16.31 33.09 -18.58
N ASP A 74 16.49 34.05 -17.67
CA ASP A 74 17.70 34.19 -16.85
C ASP A 74 17.76 33.11 -15.78
N ILE A 75 16.63 32.82 -15.12
CA ILE A 75 16.49 31.65 -14.23
C ILE A 75 16.89 30.36 -14.97
N VAL A 76 16.45 30.19 -16.23
CA VAL A 76 16.79 29.00 -17.04
C VAL A 76 18.27 28.97 -17.39
N LYS A 77 18.88 30.12 -17.75
CA LYS A 77 20.32 30.23 -18.08
C LYS A 77 21.20 29.96 -16.84
N ILE A 78 20.87 30.54 -15.68
CA ILE A 78 21.54 30.26 -14.39
C ILE A 78 21.37 28.79 -13.99
N ALA A 79 20.15 28.23 -14.10
CA ALA A 79 19.91 26.83 -13.79
C ALA A 79 20.65 25.87 -14.74
N ALA A 80 20.87 26.26 -16.01
CA ALA A 80 21.68 25.50 -16.96
C ALA A 80 23.18 25.58 -16.63
N HIS A 81 23.66 26.72 -16.14
CA HIS A 81 25.04 26.91 -15.66
C HIS A 81 25.33 26.04 -14.43
N ILE A 82 24.50 26.14 -13.38
CA ILE A 82 24.62 25.36 -12.12
C ILE A 82 24.55 23.85 -12.39
N LYS A 83 23.80 23.41 -13.42
CA LYS A 83 23.71 22.00 -13.83
C LYS A 83 24.80 21.57 -14.83
N ALA A 84 25.77 22.43 -15.14
CA ALA A 84 26.81 22.23 -16.14
C ALA A 84 26.27 21.78 -17.53
N ARG A 85 25.11 22.33 -17.93
CA ARG A 85 24.45 22.04 -19.23
C ARG A 85 24.67 23.11 -20.28
N LYS A 86 24.85 24.37 -19.88
CA LYS A 86 25.31 25.47 -20.75
C LYS A 86 26.01 26.51 -19.89
N ALA A 87 27.20 26.95 -20.28
CA ALA A 87 27.91 28.01 -19.57
C ALA A 87 27.27 29.39 -19.86
N LEU A 88 27.45 30.32 -18.92
CA LEU A 88 27.20 31.74 -19.11
C LEU A 88 28.46 32.40 -19.70
N SER A 89 28.30 33.57 -20.33
CA SER A 89 29.44 34.45 -20.66
C SER A 89 30.00 35.08 -19.38
N GLU A 90 31.22 35.63 -19.42
CA GLU A 90 31.84 36.29 -18.25
C GLU A 90 30.95 37.42 -17.68
N LYS A 91 30.38 38.27 -18.56
CA LYS A 91 29.38 39.28 -18.16
C LYS A 91 28.13 38.64 -17.55
N GLY A 92 27.63 37.55 -18.15
CA GLY A 92 26.50 36.79 -17.63
C GLY A 92 26.76 36.13 -16.27
N ILE A 93 28.02 35.76 -15.96
CA ILE A 93 28.42 35.26 -14.63
C ILE A 93 28.38 36.38 -13.59
N VAL A 94 28.90 37.57 -13.92
CA VAL A 94 28.87 38.74 -13.03
C VAL A 94 27.44 39.23 -12.77
N ALA A 95 26.56 39.18 -13.78
CA ALA A 95 25.14 39.45 -13.60
C ALA A 95 24.41 38.34 -12.81
N ALA A 96 24.82 37.08 -12.98
CA ALA A 96 24.22 35.94 -12.28
C ALA A 96 24.59 35.86 -10.79
N ASP A 97 25.74 36.41 -10.38
CA ASP A 97 26.16 36.50 -8.99
C ASP A 97 25.42 37.66 -8.29
N ILE A 98 24.15 37.45 -7.96
CA ILE A 98 23.29 38.52 -7.43
C ILE A 98 23.73 38.92 -6.02
N ASN A 99 24.16 37.98 -5.18
CA ASN A 99 24.62 38.31 -3.82
C ASN A 99 26.06 38.85 -3.76
N ALA A 100 26.85 38.71 -4.82
CA ALA A 100 28.29 39.02 -4.89
C ALA A 100 29.14 38.19 -3.91
N ASP A 101 28.85 36.88 -3.77
CA ASP A 101 29.65 35.92 -2.97
C ASP A 101 30.79 35.23 -3.77
N GLY A 102 30.89 35.56 -5.06
CA GLY A 102 31.89 35.06 -6.00
C GLY A 102 31.53 33.72 -6.65
N LYS A 103 30.30 33.20 -6.44
CA LYS A 103 29.91 31.85 -6.88
C LYS A 103 28.44 31.80 -7.32
N VAL A 104 28.17 31.81 -8.62
CA VAL A 104 26.82 31.58 -9.17
C VAL A 104 26.27 30.22 -8.70
N ASN A 105 25.35 30.24 -7.73
CA ASN A 105 24.89 29.03 -7.04
C ASN A 105 23.36 28.99 -6.82
N ILE A 106 22.89 28.00 -6.05
CA ILE A 106 21.44 27.84 -5.79
C ILE A 106 20.87 29.06 -5.07
N THR A 107 21.69 29.78 -4.28
CA THR A 107 21.33 31.06 -3.66
C THR A 107 20.94 32.08 -4.72
N ASP A 108 21.75 32.27 -5.76
CA ASP A 108 21.50 33.26 -6.81
C ASP A 108 20.39 32.86 -7.75
N LEU A 109 20.29 31.56 -8.08
CA LEU A 109 19.11 31.04 -8.76
C LEU A 109 17.84 31.32 -7.96
N THR A 110 17.91 31.25 -6.62
CA THR A 110 16.80 31.58 -5.72
C THR A 110 16.57 33.09 -5.59
N LEU A 111 17.60 33.93 -5.67
CA LEU A 111 17.48 35.40 -5.69
C LEU A 111 16.91 35.90 -7.02
N THR A 112 17.36 35.37 -8.15
CA THR A 112 16.82 35.64 -9.49
C THR A 112 15.37 35.17 -9.57
N ALA A 113 15.10 33.92 -9.18
CA ALA A 113 13.72 33.41 -9.09
C ALA A 113 12.89 34.07 -7.99
N ALA A 114 13.52 34.83 -7.08
CA ALA A 114 12.83 35.71 -6.15
C ALA A 114 12.50 37.06 -6.78
N HIS A 115 13.37 37.60 -7.62
CA HIS A 115 13.13 38.84 -8.35
C HIS A 115 12.01 38.69 -9.38
N VAL A 116 12.18 37.76 -10.32
CA VAL A 116 11.27 37.51 -11.46
C VAL A 116 9.83 37.23 -11.04
N LYS A 117 9.63 36.64 -9.86
CA LYS A 117 8.29 36.39 -9.32
C LYS A 117 7.70 37.60 -8.57
N GLY A 118 8.53 38.52 -8.08
CA GLY A 118 8.13 39.63 -7.20
C GLY A 118 8.23 39.31 -5.70
N LYS A 119 9.10 38.37 -5.29
CA LYS A 119 9.34 37.99 -3.88
C LYS A 119 10.17 39.01 -3.12
N ARG A 120 11.21 39.49 -3.80
CA ARG A 120 12.29 40.31 -3.30
C ARG A 120 12.74 41.15 -4.47
N ASN A 121 12.58 42.47 -4.38
CA ASN A 121 13.28 43.32 -5.33
C ASN A 121 14.80 43.13 -5.09
N ILE A 122 15.58 43.01 -6.17
CA ILE A 122 17.04 42.96 -6.05
C ILE A 122 17.65 44.35 -5.90
N SER A 123 16.82 45.41 -5.82
CA SER A 123 17.22 46.72 -5.26
C SER A 123 18.07 46.59 -4.00
N ALA A 124 17.80 45.63 -3.12
CA ALA A 124 18.64 45.34 -1.95
C ALA A 124 20.05 44.76 -2.26
N TYR A 125 20.42 44.66 -3.54
CA TYR A 125 21.66 44.16 -4.14
C TYR A 125 22.15 45.04 -5.34
N THR A 126 21.37 46.05 -5.76
CA THR A 126 21.70 47.03 -6.82
C THR A 126 21.69 48.48 -6.30
N ASP A 127 20.74 48.83 -5.44
CA ASP A 127 20.53 50.18 -4.90
C ASP A 127 21.34 50.33 -3.60
N LEU A 128 22.63 50.04 -3.71
CA LEU A 128 23.55 49.96 -2.58
C LEU A 128 24.16 51.33 -2.27
N PRO A 129 24.50 51.64 -1.00
CA PRO A 129 25.26 52.83 -0.69
C PRO A 129 26.68 52.71 -1.29
N VAL A 130 27.20 53.81 -1.82
CA VAL A 130 28.60 53.91 -2.29
C VAL A 130 29.50 54.16 -1.08
N VAL A 131 30.54 53.33 -0.91
CA VAL A 131 31.50 53.39 0.20
C VAL A 131 32.92 53.34 -0.37
N LYS A 132 33.67 54.43 -0.19
CA LYS A 132 35.05 54.60 -0.69
C LYS A 132 36.00 53.49 -0.25
N ASN A 133 36.01 53.21 1.05
CA ASN A 133 36.83 52.18 1.69
C ASN A 133 35.90 51.23 2.47
N PRO A 134 35.43 50.13 1.87
CA PRO A 134 34.69 49.09 2.58
C PRO A 134 35.56 48.49 3.70
N ARG A 135 34.97 48.26 4.88
CA ARG A 135 35.67 47.61 5.99
C ARG A 135 35.84 46.13 5.69
N GLU A 136 37.08 45.63 5.82
CA GLU A 136 37.39 44.20 5.70
C GLU A 136 36.74 43.36 6.80
N LYS A 137 36.49 42.07 6.54
CA LYS A 137 35.96 41.15 7.54
C LYS A 137 37.01 40.92 8.64
N GLN A 138 36.71 41.33 9.86
CA GLN A 138 37.56 41.11 11.03
C GLN A 138 37.82 39.60 11.25
N THR A 139 39.09 39.20 11.18
CA THR A 139 39.53 37.82 11.44
C THR A 139 39.72 37.56 12.94
N ASP A 140 40.34 38.52 13.63
CA ASP A 140 40.72 38.41 15.04
C ASP A 140 39.64 39.01 15.95
N VAL A 141 38.55 38.27 16.08
CA VAL A 141 37.35 38.68 16.82
C VAL A 141 37.54 38.48 18.33
N LYS A 142 37.38 39.54 19.11
CA LYS A 142 37.38 39.45 20.58
C LYS A 142 36.10 38.78 21.07
N LEU A 143 36.22 37.58 21.63
CA LEU A 143 35.08 36.84 22.17
C LEU A 143 34.61 37.42 23.52
N ILE A 144 33.30 37.62 23.64
CA ILE A 144 32.60 37.97 24.88
C ILE A 144 32.06 36.67 25.49
N GLU A 145 32.47 36.33 26.71
CA GLU A 145 32.09 35.07 27.34
C GLU A 145 30.72 35.16 28.02
N PHE A 146 29.85 34.17 27.77
CA PHE A 146 28.54 34.05 28.42
C PHE A 146 28.32 32.63 28.94
N ASN A 147 27.94 32.49 30.21
CA ASN A 147 27.47 31.22 30.74
C ASN A 147 26.00 31.01 30.32
N VAL A 148 25.67 29.84 29.76
CA VAL A 148 24.33 29.50 29.24
C VAL A 148 23.85 28.15 29.76
N ASP A 149 22.54 27.89 29.67
CA ASP A 149 21.88 26.68 30.17
C ASP A 149 21.26 25.82 29.04
N LYS A 150 20.74 24.63 29.37
CA LYS A 150 20.10 23.74 28.39
C LYS A 150 18.84 24.31 27.73
N ASN A 151 18.24 25.35 28.32
CA ASN A 151 17.03 26.00 27.81
C ASN A 151 17.35 27.12 26.81
N THR A 152 18.61 27.54 26.72
CA THR A 152 19.11 28.60 25.84
C THR A 152 19.10 28.15 24.37
N LYS A 153 17.93 28.22 23.74
CA LYS A 153 17.67 27.71 22.37
C LYS A 153 17.99 28.71 21.25
N THR A 154 18.20 29.97 21.58
CA THR A 154 18.38 31.08 20.63
C THR A 154 19.46 32.04 21.11
N ILE A 155 20.26 32.56 20.19
CA ILE A 155 21.15 33.71 20.41
C ILE A 155 20.55 34.94 19.73
N SER A 156 20.66 36.09 20.38
CA SER A 156 20.25 37.40 19.86
C SER A 156 21.32 38.45 20.12
N TRP A 157 21.36 39.46 19.25
CA TRP A 157 22.31 40.57 19.28
C TRP A 157 21.58 41.88 18.97
N ASN A 158 22.21 43.01 19.26
CA ASN A 158 21.67 44.31 18.85
C ASN A 158 21.90 44.51 17.34
N ALA A 159 20.97 45.20 16.66
CA ALA A 159 21.19 45.61 15.29
C ALA A 159 22.44 46.51 15.20
N ALA A 160 23.38 46.18 14.31
CA ALA A 160 24.53 47.03 14.05
C ALA A 160 24.12 48.19 13.14
N ALA A 161 24.64 49.40 13.42
CA ALA A 161 24.28 50.60 12.67
C ALA A 161 24.58 50.42 11.16
N ASP A 162 23.60 50.80 10.35
CA ASP A 162 23.60 50.73 8.87
C ASP A 162 23.82 49.34 8.25
N MET A 163 23.76 48.25 9.04
CA MET A 163 24.03 46.88 8.58
C MET A 163 22.76 46.10 8.29
N THR A 164 22.69 45.47 7.12
CA THR A 164 21.44 44.88 6.57
C THR A 164 21.39 43.36 6.59
N ASN A 165 22.52 42.69 6.84
CA ASN A 165 22.64 41.23 6.97
C ASN A 165 23.61 40.88 8.10
N TYR A 166 23.56 39.64 8.57
CA TYR A 166 24.44 39.08 9.59
C TYR A 166 24.86 37.67 9.16
N ASN A 167 26.17 37.47 8.97
CA ASN A 167 26.78 36.14 8.82
C ASN A 167 27.07 35.61 10.23
N VAL A 168 26.26 34.64 10.67
CA VAL A 168 26.36 34.00 11.98
C VAL A 168 27.12 32.69 11.81
N GLN A 169 28.35 32.66 12.30
CA GLN A 169 29.22 31.50 12.25
C GLN A 169 29.27 30.83 13.64
N PHE A 170 28.73 29.61 13.72
CA PHE A 170 28.80 28.72 14.87
C PHE A 170 30.02 27.80 14.73
N THR A 171 30.96 27.87 15.65
CA THR A 171 32.22 27.11 15.61
C THR A 171 32.45 26.35 16.92
N ASN A 172 32.67 25.03 16.84
CA ASN A 172 33.08 24.17 17.95
C ASN A 172 34.11 23.16 17.45
N GLY A 173 35.38 23.34 17.86
CA GLY A 173 36.51 22.62 17.28
C GLY A 173 36.57 22.77 15.77
N ASP A 174 36.83 21.67 15.05
CA ASP A 174 36.84 21.60 13.58
C ASP A 174 35.44 21.77 12.93
N LYS A 175 34.36 21.86 13.71
CA LYS A 175 32.99 21.99 13.18
C LYS A 175 32.60 23.46 13.08
N THR A 176 32.33 23.90 11.85
CA THR A 176 31.72 25.20 11.56
C THR A 176 30.36 25.02 10.89
N LYS A 177 29.36 25.80 11.32
CA LYS A 177 28.09 26.01 10.61
C LYS A 177 27.88 27.51 10.41
N GLU A 178 27.57 27.93 9.20
CA GLU A 178 27.27 29.34 8.91
C GLU A 178 25.82 29.54 8.46
N LEU A 179 25.25 30.67 8.86
CA LEU A 179 23.92 31.13 8.48
C LEU A 179 23.96 32.62 8.16
N ASN A 180 23.51 33.00 6.96
CA ASN A 180 23.26 34.40 6.63
C ASN A 180 21.79 34.74 6.94
N THR A 181 21.56 35.73 7.79
CA THR A 181 20.22 36.18 8.22
C THR A 181 20.09 37.70 8.17
N ARG A 182 18.87 38.22 8.09
CA ARG A 182 18.57 39.66 8.31
C ARG A 182 17.94 39.93 9.68
N ASN A 183 17.61 38.88 10.43
CA ASN A 183 17.09 38.99 11.79
C ASN A 183 18.24 39.21 12.77
N THR A 184 17.97 39.90 13.87
CA THR A 184 18.89 40.09 15.01
C THR A 184 18.91 38.91 16.00
N SER A 185 18.39 37.75 15.58
CA SER A 185 18.38 36.52 16.36
C SER A 185 18.35 35.28 15.48
N THR A 186 18.80 34.15 16.02
CA THR A 186 18.66 32.83 15.39
C THR A 186 18.68 31.71 16.43
N SER A 187 18.15 30.53 16.07
CA SER A 187 18.23 29.31 16.88
C SER A 187 19.65 28.77 16.92
N ILE A 188 20.10 28.32 18.08
CA ILE A 188 21.41 27.69 18.26
C ILE A 188 21.30 26.21 17.88
N PRO A 189 22.15 25.67 16.98
CA PRO A 189 22.12 24.25 16.65
C PRO A 189 22.59 23.41 17.84
N TYR A 190 21.67 22.64 18.44
CA TYR A 190 21.90 21.89 19.68
C TYR A 190 23.07 20.87 19.58
N ASP A 191 23.35 20.37 18.38
CA ASP A 191 24.46 19.45 18.09
C ASP A 191 25.87 20.10 18.10
N MET A 192 25.95 21.42 18.33
CA MET A 192 27.19 22.22 18.33
C MET A 192 27.76 22.50 19.73
N PHE A 193 27.25 21.87 20.80
CA PHE A 193 27.68 22.15 22.19
C PHE A 193 28.62 21.09 22.82
N LYS A 194 29.11 20.08 22.08
CA LYS A 194 29.77 18.88 22.64
C LYS A 194 30.83 19.19 23.73
N ASP A 195 31.73 20.13 23.48
CA ASP A 195 32.89 20.38 24.35
C ASP A 195 32.61 21.44 25.46
N GLY A 196 31.33 21.76 25.68
CA GLY A 196 30.86 22.82 26.59
C GLY A 196 31.01 24.25 26.06
N LYS A 197 31.79 24.44 25.00
CA LYS A 197 32.05 25.74 24.37
C LYS A 197 31.46 25.79 22.97
N LEU A 198 30.84 26.91 22.65
CA LEU A 198 30.39 27.24 21.31
C LEU A 198 30.74 28.70 21.02
N THR A 199 31.68 28.91 20.11
CA THR A 199 31.97 30.24 19.59
C THR A 199 30.90 30.60 18.57
N VAL A 200 30.27 31.77 18.71
CA VAL A 200 29.32 32.33 17.75
C VAL A 200 29.84 33.69 17.29
N ASN A 201 30.45 33.74 16.11
CA ASN A 201 30.90 34.97 15.49
C ASN A 201 29.75 35.54 14.67
N ILE A 202 29.17 36.65 15.14
CA ILE A 202 28.14 37.39 14.41
C ILE A 202 28.85 38.52 13.67
N THR A 203 29.02 38.35 12.36
CA THR A 203 29.62 39.34 11.46
C THR A 203 28.50 40.15 10.81
N PRO A 204 28.23 41.41 11.20
CA PRO A 204 27.32 42.27 10.45
C PRO A 204 27.91 42.55 9.07
N SER A 205 27.08 42.60 8.04
CA SER A 205 27.52 43.02 6.71
C SER A 205 26.40 43.72 5.93
N ARG A 206 26.82 44.63 5.06
CA ARG A 206 25.98 45.20 4.00
C ARG A 206 26.75 45.09 2.69
N LEU A 207 26.02 44.84 1.60
CA LEU A 207 26.61 44.96 0.27
C LEU A 207 26.69 46.46 -0.07
N VAL A 208 27.78 46.89 -0.70
CA VAL A 208 28.07 48.28 -1.07
C VAL A 208 28.59 48.33 -2.50
N TRP A 209 28.48 49.50 -3.14
CA TRP A 209 29.33 49.85 -4.28
C TRP A 209 30.61 50.51 -3.76
N THR A 210 31.75 50.25 -4.40
CA THR A 210 32.96 51.08 -4.28
C THR A 210 32.92 52.25 -5.27
N GLU A 211 33.78 53.26 -5.09
CA GLU A 211 33.87 54.40 -6.02
C GLU A 211 34.30 54.01 -7.45
N ASP A 212 34.91 52.83 -7.64
CA ASP A 212 35.26 52.27 -8.97
C ASP A 212 34.12 51.49 -9.65
N GLY A 213 32.97 51.33 -8.98
CA GLY A 213 31.83 50.57 -9.50
C GLY A 213 31.84 49.07 -9.22
N THR A 214 32.71 48.58 -8.32
CA THR A 214 32.68 47.17 -7.88
C THR A 214 31.67 46.95 -6.74
N ARG A 215 30.92 45.84 -6.75
CA ARG A 215 30.12 45.42 -5.59
C ARG A 215 30.97 44.61 -4.64
N THR A 216 30.91 44.91 -3.35
CA THR A 216 31.60 44.15 -2.29
C THR A 216 30.88 44.28 -0.96
N TYR A 217 31.31 43.52 0.06
CA TYR A 217 30.77 43.61 1.40
C TYR A 217 31.57 44.62 2.24
N ASP A 218 30.86 45.59 2.81
CA ASP A 218 31.34 46.43 3.91
C ASP A 218 30.92 45.77 5.22
N TYR A 219 31.89 45.34 6.02
CA TYR A 219 31.64 44.58 7.25
C TYR A 219 31.52 45.50 8.47
N GLY A 220 30.59 45.18 9.37
CA GLY A 220 30.50 45.82 10.68
C GLY A 220 31.46 45.18 11.68
N ASP A 221 31.59 45.81 12.85
CA ASP A 221 32.31 45.22 13.97
C ASP A 221 31.69 43.85 14.31
N THR A 222 32.53 42.83 14.27
CA THR A 222 32.11 41.44 14.44
C THR A 222 32.03 41.13 15.91
N ILE A 223 30.84 40.71 16.37
CA ILE A 223 30.62 40.38 17.77
C ILE A 223 30.80 38.87 17.94
N GLY A 224 31.94 38.50 18.52
CA GLY A 224 32.20 37.13 18.93
C GLY A 224 31.59 36.84 20.30
N TYR A 225 30.82 35.78 20.40
CA TYR A 225 30.31 35.24 21.66
C TYR A 225 31.00 33.91 21.95
N LEU A 226 31.52 33.70 23.15
CA LEU A 226 31.92 32.39 23.63
C LEU A 226 30.87 31.89 24.60
N LEU A 227 29.91 31.13 24.09
CA LEU A 227 28.88 30.49 24.90
C LEU A 227 29.51 29.31 25.66
N LYS A 228 29.37 29.33 26.98
CA LYS A 228 29.90 28.35 27.92
C LYS A 228 28.74 27.66 28.63
N ILE A 229 28.51 26.39 28.31
CA ILE A 229 27.59 25.53 29.03
C ILE A 229 28.42 24.55 29.88
N LYS A 230 28.14 24.49 31.18
CA LYS A 230 28.63 23.38 32.01
C LYS A 230 27.92 22.10 31.58
N PRO A 231 28.50 20.91 31.81
CA PRO A 231 27.74 19.68 31.67
C PRO A 231 26.60 19.68 32.68
N GLU A 232 25.55 18.94 32.39
CA GLU A 232 24.54 18.64 33.40
C GLU A 232 25.02 17.52 34.34
N MET A 233 24.31 17.33 35.45
CA MET A 233 24.48 16.15 36.29
C MET A 233 23.96 14.89 35.56
N ILE A 234 24.46 13.71 35.92
CA ILE A 234 23.95 12.45 35.37
C ILE A 234 22.50 12.24 35.82
N HIS A 235 21.58 12.15 34.85
CA HIS A 235 20.16 11.93 35.11
C HIS A 235 19.78 10.45 34.88
N GLY A 236 19.89 9.64 35.93
CA GLY A 236 19.42 8.25 35.96
C GLY A 236 20.26 7.37 36.89
N THR A 237 20.13 6.05 36.73
CA THR A 237 20.81 5.07 37.58
C THR A 237 22.17 4.69 37.01
N ILE A 238 23.22 4.79 37.82
CA ILE A 238 24.56 4.24 37.52
C ILE A 238 24.57 2.75 37.87
N THR A 239 25.08 1.90 36.98
CA THR A 239 25.17 0.45 37.19
C THR A 239 26.62 -0.01 37.23
N VAL A 240 26.98 -0.80 38.24
CA VAL A 240 28.26 -1.53 38.28
C VAL A 240 27.98 -3.00 37.97
N THR A 241 28.69 -3.53 36.98
CA THR A 241 28.56 -4.90 36.48
C THR A 241 29.94 -5.57 36.39
N ASP A 242 29.97 -6.90 36.27
CA ASP A 242 31.20 -7.64 36.00
C ASP A 242 31.33 -7.83 34.48
N GLU A 243 32.41 -7.29 33.89
CA GLU A 243 32.87 -7.69 32.56
C GLU A 243 34.19 -8.46 32.68
N LYS A 244 34.09 -9.80 32.76
CA LYS A 244 35.20 -10.76 32.71
C LYS A 244 36.20 -10.62 33.89
N GLY A 245 35.68 -10.40 35.10
CA GLY A 245 36.43 -10.20 36.33
C GLY A 245 36.88 -8.77 36.57
N LYS A 246 36.35 -7.81 35.81
CA LYS A 246 36.59 -6.36 35.96
C LYS A 246 35.27 -5.63 36.23
N ALA A 247 35.33 -4.61 37.08
CA ALA A 247 34.20 -3.74 37.38
C ALA A 247 33.94 -2.80 36.18
N LYS A 248 32.87 -3.08 35.44
CA LYS A 248 32.33 -2.18 34.41
C LYS A 248 31.26 -1.29 35.04
N ILE A 249 31.59 -0.02 35.17
CA ILE A 249 30.70 1.03 35.65
C ILE A 249 30.10 1.71 34.41
N ASP A 250 28.78 1.72 34.30
CA ASP A 250 28.01 2.35 33.22
C ASP A 250 27.10 3.44 33.80
N TRP A 251 27.00 4.59 33.14
CA TRP A 251 26.07 5.66 33.53
C TRP A 251 25.36 6.25 32.31
N PRO A 252 24.17 6.86 32.48
CA PRO A 252 23.57 7.68 31.43
C PRO A 252 24.50 8.83 31.04
N ALA A 253 24.76 9.03 29.75
CA ALA A 253 25.51 10.17 29.27
C ALA A 253 24.83 11.48 29.71
N ALA A 254 25.62 12.40 30.29
CA ALA A 254 25.13 13.71 30.72
C ALA A 254 25.18 14.72 29.56
N ASP A 255 24.14 15.56 29.45
CA ASP A 255 24.08 16.59 28.42
C ASP A 255 25.29 17.55 28.54
N PHE A 256 25.90 17.83 27.39
CA PHE A 256 27.09 18.69 27.23
C PHE A 256 28.37 18.25 27.95
N ALA A 257 28.46 16.99 28.39
CA ALA A 257 29.72 16.40 28.86
C ALA A 257 30.68 16.11 27.70
N ALA A 258 31.95 16.48 27.86
CA ALA A 258 33.04 16.05 26.98
C ALA A 258 33.72 14.77 27.49
N GLY A 259 33.60 14.51 28.80
CA GLY A 259 34.06 13.31 29.49
C GLY A 259 33.61 13.28 30.95
N TYR A 260 34.13 12.34 31.72
CA TYR A 260 33.81 12.12 33.13
C TYR A 260 35.07 11.85 33.94
N HIS A 261 35.21 12.52 35.08
CA HIS A 261 36.20 12.21 36.10
C HIS A 261 35.59 11.20 37.07
N VAL A 262 36.27 10.07 37.32
CA VAL A 262 35.79 9.03 38.24
C VAL A 262 36.68 8.99 39.47
N TYR A 263 36.18 9.53 40.59
CA TYR A 263 36.90 9.59 41.86
C TYR A 263 36.52 8.47 42.81
N ASP A 264 37.51 7.86 43.46
CA ASP A 264 37.36 7.14 44.72
C ASP A 264 37.17 8.17 45.85
N ILE A 265 35.99 8.19 46.46
CA ILE A 265 35.66 9.03 47.62
C ILE A 265 35.77 8.27 48.95
N THR A 266 36.25 7.01 48.91
CA THR A 266 36.47 6.15 50.07
C THR A 266 37.91 6.24 50.55
N ASN A 267 38.86 6.24 49.61
CA ASN A 267 40.29 6.35 49.85
C ASN A 267 40.80 7.73 49.43
N THR A 268 41.22 8.55 50.40
CA THR A 268 41.77 9.87 50.13
C THR A 268 43.22 9.79 49.62
N ALA A 269 43.52 10.63 48.63
CA ALA A 269 44.89 10.89 48.18
C ALA A 269 45.64 11.80 49.18
N SER A 270 46.96 11.83 49.08
CA SER A 270 47.83 12.70 49.89
C SER A 270 47.37 14.16 49.85
N GLY A 271 46.98 14.70 51.01
CA GLY A 271 46.36 16.03 51.12
C GLY A 271 44.84 16.04 51.30
N GLY A 272 44.19 14.88 51.44
CA GLY A 272 42.79 14.78 51.90
C GLY A 272 41.72 14.97 50.81
N LYS A 273 42.10 14.94 49.53
CA LYS A 273 41.17 14.97 48.40
C LYS A 273 40.75 13.55 47.97
N PRO A 274 39.58 13.36 47.35
CA PRO A 274 39.24 12.12 46.64
C PRO A 274 40.33 11.72 45.64
N LYS A 275 40.55 10.42 45.49
CA LYS A 275 41.58 9.88 44.57
C LYS A 275 40.95 9.66 43.20
N LEU A 276 41.39 10.39 42.18
CA LEU A 276 40.99 10.12 40.79
C LEU A 276 41.43 8.70 40.39
N ILE A 277 40.50 7.91 39.85
CA ILE A 277 40.73 6.55 39.34
C ILE A 277 40.97 6.59 37.83
N ALA A 278 40.12 7.33 37.10
CA ALA A 278 40.20 7.45 35.65
C ALA A 278 39.50 8.71 35.14
N ASP A 279 39.96 9.19 33.99
CA ASP A 279 39.24 10.10 33.09
C ASP A 279 38.77 9.30 31.88
N THR A 280 37.54 9.50 31.42
CA THR A 280 36.96 8.81 30.26
C THR A 280 36.15 9.77 29.40
N ASP A 281 36.27 9.69 28.08
CA ASP A 281 35.41 10.41 27.11
C ASP A 281 34.16 9.62 26.73
N THR A 282 33.93 8.47 27.40
CA THR A 282 32.77 7.61 27.23
C THR A 282 31.92 7.53 28.50
N ASP A 283 30.66 7.16 28.36
CA ASP A 283 29.66 6.98 29.41
C ASP A 283 29.84 5.68 30.24
N GLN A 284 31.06 5.16 30.26
CA GLN A 284 31.46 3.93 30.91
C GLN A 284 32.93 3.96 31.38
N LEU A 285 33.26 3.13 32.38
CA LEU A 285 34.61 2.83 32.82
C LEU A 285 34.74 1.34 33.15
N ILE A 286 35.74 0.67 32.57
CA ILE A 286 36.14 -0.69 32.95
C ILE A 286 37.42 -0.59 33.78
N THR A 287 37.36 -1.04 35.03
CA THR A 287 38.48 -1.03 35.99
C THR A 287 38.52 -2.34 36.78
N ASP A 288 39.57 -2.59 37.55
CA ASP A 288 39.61 -3.78 38.43
C ASP A 288 38.65 -3.62 39.63
N PHE A 289 38.03 -4.72 40.07
CA PHE A 289 37.23 -4.72 41.29
C PHE A 289 38.10 -4.40 42.53
N PRO A 290 37.52 -3.86 43.62
CA PRO A 290 38.23 -3.72 44.88
C PRO A 290 38.78 -5.08 45.34
N THR A 291 40.04 -5.14 45.75
CA THR A 291 40.65 -6.41 46.23
C THR A 291 40.02 -6.92 47.53
N ASN A 292 39.34 -6.05 48.29
CA ASN A 292 38.37 -6.37 49.34
C ASN A 292 37.46 -5.16 49.62
N GLY A 293 36.21 -5.40 50.02
CA GLY A 293 35.30 -4.37 50.52
C GLY A 293 34.60 -3.51 49.45
N THR A 294 33.88 -2.49 49.90
CA THR A 294 33.11 -1.56 49.04
C THR A 294 33.85 -0.24 48.87
N ILE A 295 34.06 0.18 47.62
CA ILE A 295 34.53 1.52 47.26
C ILE A 295 33.34 2.32 46.71
N LYS A 296 33.04 3.43 47.37
CA LYS A 296 32.17 4.50 46.88
C LYS A 296 32.93 5.35 45.84
N LEU A 297 32.27 5.61 44.73
CA LEU A 297 32.73 6.42 43.61
C LEU A 297 31.92 7.71 43.53
N LEU A 298 32.54 8.78 43.04
CA LEU A 298 31.87 9.98 42.55
C LEU A 298 32.23 10.15 41.08
N ILE A 299 31.24 10.06 40.21
CA ILE A 299 31.40 10.25 38.76
C ILE A 299 30.95 11.65 38.42
N VAL A 300 31.90 12.50 38.02
CA VAL A 300 31.72 13.93 37.77
C VAL A 300 31.79 14.18 36.26
N PRO A 301 30.66 14.50 35.60
CA PRO A 301 30.69 14.98 34.23
C PRO A 301 31.53 16.26 34.13
N PHE A 302 32.43 16.32 33.15
CA PHE A 302 33.23 17.51 32.88
C PHE A 302 33.21 17.87 31.39
N ASN A 303 33.48 19.14 31.12
CA ASN A 303 33.82 19.62 29.80
C ASN A 303 34.84 20.76 29.93
N SER A 304 35.15 21.45 28.82
CA SER A 304 36.18 22.49 28.84
C SER A 304 35.78 23.79 29.57
N VAL A 305 34.53 23.90 30.05
CA VAL A 305 34.02 24.96 30.95
C VAL A 305 34.19 24.57 32.42
N GLY A 306 34.12 23.26 32.74
CA GLY A 306 34.40 22.71 34.05
C GLY A 306 33.51 21.52 34.42
N GLU A 307 33.53 21.17 35.70
CA GLU A 307 32.78 20.06 36.30
C GLU A 307 31.30 20.41 36.58
N ALA A 308 30.43 19.41 36.44
CA ALA A 308 29.05 19.42 36.90
C ALA A 308 28.93 18.94 38.36
N GLU A 309 27.71 18.77 38.87
CA GLU A 309 27.49 18.01 40.10
C GLU A 309 27.64 16.50 39.80
N GLY A 310 28.56 15.85 40.51
CA GLY A 310 28.84 14.42 40.33
C GLY A 310 27.81 13.54 41.02
N VAL A 311 27.59 12.34 40.47
CA VAL A 311 26.66 11.35 41.01
C VAL A 311 27.43 10.19 41.63
N ASN A 312 26.99 9.76 42.81
CA ASN A 312 27.64 8.70 43.58
C ASN A 312 27.26 7.31 43.04
N ALA A 313 28.22 6.39 43.06
CA ALA A 313 28.03 4.97 42.78
C ALA A 313 28.83 4.11 43.78
N GLU A 314 28.58 2.81 43.84
CA GLU A 314 29.29 1.89 44.74
C GLU A 314 29.71 0.62 44.00
N MET A 315 30.99 0.24 44.14
CA MET A 315 31.55 -1.01 43.64
C MET A 315 32.01 -1.87 44.83
N THR A 316 31.76 -3.18 44.82
CA THR A 316 32.13 -4.07 45.92
C THR A 316 32.94 -5.25 45.42
N GLY A 317 34.06 -5.54 46.10
CA GLY A 317 34.96 -6.65 45.80
C GLY A 317 34.41 -7.99 46.26
N GLY A 318 34.24 -8.92 45.33
CA GLY A 318 33.86 -10.31 45.58
C GLY A 318 33.89 -11.12 44.28
N THR A 319 34.17 -12.42 44.34
CA THR A 319 34.24 -13.27 43.15
C THR A 319 32.88 -13.44 42.49
N VAL A 320 32.70 -12.90 41.29
CA VAL A 320 31.50 -13.07 40.46
C VAL A 320 31.86 -13.77 39.15
N THR A 321 31.02 -14.70 38.72
CA THR A 321 31.00 -15.21 37.35
C THR A 321 29.95 -14.44 36.56
N GLU A 322 30.35 -13.86 35.43
CA GLU A 322 29.54 -13.04 34.50
C GLU A 322 28.09 -13.56 34.31
N PRO A 323 27.06 -12.79 34.68
CA PRO A 323 25.68 -13.03 34.27
C PRO A 323 25.32 -12.26 32.99
N ASP A 324 24.53 -12.89 32.11
CA ASP A 324 23.86 -12.24 30.97
C ASP A 324 23.16 -10.92 31.41
N PRO A 325 23.06 -9.89 30.54
CA PRO A 325 22.24 -8.70 30.83
C PRO A 325 20.77 -9.09 30.96
N VAL A 326 20.33 -9.28 32.21
CA VAL A 326 18.94 -9.66 32.53
C VAL A 326 18.03 -8.46 32.35
N ALA A 327 17.06 -8.58 31.46
CA ALA A 327 15.93 -7.66 31.42
C ALA A 327 14.95 -8.03 32.53
N ASP A 328 14.47 -7.04 33.30
CA ASP A 328 13.27 -7.24 34.11
C ASP A 328 12.06 -7.39 33.17
N LEU A 329 11.78 -8.65 32.88
CA LEU A 329 10.68 -9.20 32.08
C LEU A 329 10.29 -10.50 32.76
N ALA A 330 9.02 -10.61 33.13
CA ALA A 330 8.50 -11.80 33.79
C ALA A 330 8.76 -13.06 32.96
N ALA A 331 9.14 -14.16 33.61
CA ALA A 331 9.32 -15.45 32.96
C ALA A 331 8.04 -15.83 32.18
N PRO A 332 8.11 -16.19 30.88
CA PRO A 332 6.92 -16.54 30.13
C PRO A 332 6.21 -17.74 30.76
N THR A 333 4.91 -17.59 31.00
CA THR A 333 4.10 -18.62 31.65
C THR A 333 3.46 -19.56 30.63
N PHE A 334 3.16 -20.77 31.08
CA PHE A 334 2.57 -21.83 30.27
C PHE A 334 1.10 -22.04 30.67
N GLY A 335 0.21 -22.13 29.67
CA GLY A 335 -1.19 -22.52 29.88
C GLY A 335 -1.34 -24.03 30.10
N GLY A 336 -2.55 -24.49 30.46
CA GLY A 336 -2.81 -25.91 30.74
C GLY A 336 -2.52 -26.86 29.56
N TYR A 337 -2.55 -26.37 28.33
CA TYR A 337 -2.15 -27.08 27.11
C TYR A 337 -1.01 -26.32 26.42
N TYR A 338 0.18 -26.38 27.01
CA TYR A 338 1.34 -25.59 26.57
C TYR A 338 2.12 -26.18 25.40
N TYR A 339 1.81 -27.40 24.93
CA TYR A 339 2.43 -27.95 23.73
C TYR A 339 1.49 -28.88 22.96
N VAL A 340 1.80 -29.07 21.68
CA VAL A 340 1.24 -30.11 20.83
C VAL A 340 2.41 -30.80 20.14
N SER A 341 2.52 -32.10 20.27
CA SER A 341 3.60 -32.90 19.67
C SER A 341 3.10 -33.81 18.55
N ASN A 342 4.08 -34.33 17.82
CA ASN A 342 4.02 -35.42 16.87
C ASN A 342 5.34 -36.21 17.03
N THR A 343 5.51 -37.38 16.40
CA THR A 343 6.67 -38.25 16.66
C THR A 343 8.06 -37.68 16.39
N ASN A 344 8.24 -36.73 15.46
CA ASN A 344 9.54 -36.06 15.23
C ASN A 344 9.51 -34.54 15.37
N SER A 345 8.45 -33.98 15.98
CA SER A 345 8.28 -32.52 16.09
C SER A 345 7.41 -32.14 17.28
N ALA A 346 7.77 -31.07 18.00
CA ALA A 346 6.96 -30.52 19.08
C ALA A 346 6.75 -29.01 18.89
N THR A 347 5.51 -28.56 18.94
CA THR A 347 5.15 -27.14 18.97
C THR A 347 4.90 -26.71 20.41
N LEU A 348 5.83 -25.94 20.98
CA LEU A 348 5.67 -25.29 22.29
C LEU A 348 4.88 -23.99 22.13
N ASN A 349 4.00 -23.66 23.06
CA ASN A 349 3.15 -22.46 23.09
C ASN A 349 3.25 -21.80 24.48
N TRP A 350 3.34 -20.48 24.54
CA TRP A 350 3.45 -19.73 25.81
C TRP A 350 2.58 -18.48 25.85
N ASN A 351 2.32 -17.99 27.05
CA ASN A 351 1.57 -16.75 27.27
C ASN A 351 2.45 -15.53 26.95
N ALA A 352 1.81 -14.42 26.58
CA ALA A 352 2.52 -13.16 26.34
C ALA A 352 3.14 -12.60 27.64
N VAL A 353 4.36 -12.08 27.54
CA VAL A 353 5.04 -11.30 28.58
C VAL A 353 4.90 -9.82 28.24
N SER A 354 4.50 -9.00 29.22
CA SER A 354 4.41 -7.55 29.04
C SER A 354 5.80 -6.93 28.90
N GLY A 355 5.95 -5.93 28.03
CA GLY A 355 7.23 -5.26 27.76
C GLY A 355 8.25 -6.06 26.93
N ALA A 356 7.91 -7.27 26.47
CA ALA A 356 8.78 -8.09 25.63
C ALA A 356 8.69 -7.71 24.15
N GLU A 357 9.84 -7.49 23.51
CA GLU A 357 9.97 -7.29 22.06
C GLU A 357 10.03 -8.63 21.30
N GLY A 358 10.45 -9.70 21.98
CA GLY A 358 10.39 -11.05 21.43
C GLY A 358 10.75 -12.13 22.44
N TYR A 359 10.95 -13.35 21.93
CA TYR A 359 11.24 -14.54 22.73
C TYR A 359 12.39 -15.35 22.14
N GLU A 360 13.29 -15.84 22.99
CA GLU A 360 14.21 -16.92 22.68
C GLU A 360 13.67 -18.20 23.30
N VAL A 361 13.48 -19.23 22.48
CA VAL A 361 13.03 -20.55 22.90
C VAL A 361 14.22 -21.52 22.87
N SER A 362 14.27 -22.47 23.81
CA SER A 362 15.34 -23.46 23.90
C SER A 362 14.77 -24.87 24.06
N ILE A 363 15.46 -25.84 23.46
CA ILE A 363 15.20 -27.28 23.61
C ILE A 363 16.50 -28.00 23.96
N GLN A 364 16.44 -28.99 24.86
CA GLN A 364 17.62 -29.74 25.29
C GLN A 364 17.76 -31.04 24.48
N ILE A 365 18.76 -31.12 23.60
CA ILE A 365 19.09 -32.28 22.76
C ILE A 365 20.49 -32.76 23.17
N ASP A 366 20.69 -34.07 23.34
CA ASP A 366 21.96 -34.66 23.84
C ASP A 366 22.49 -34.02 25.14
N GLY A 367 21.57 -33.60 26.02
CA GLY A 367 21.88 -32.87 27.25
C GLY A 367 22.29 -31.41 27.06
N LYS A 368 22.42 -30.91 25.82
CA LYS A 368 22.82 -29.53 25.49
C LYS A 368 21.61 -28.69 25.08
N TRP A 369 21.58 -27.43 25.49
CA TRP A 369 20.54 -26.50 25.08
C TRP A 369 20.81 -25.94 23.69
N VAL A 370 19.87 -26.15 22.76
CA VAL A 370 19.84 -25.52 21.43
C VAL A 370 18.81 -24.40 21.47
N THR A 371 19.21 -23.19 21.08
CA THR A 371 18.36 -21.98 21.13
C THR A 371 17.87 -21.55 19.75
N TYR A 372 16.68 -20.95 19.71
CA TYR A 372 16.04 -20.45 18.50
C TYR A 372 15.35 -19.11 18.76
N ASP A 373 15.44 -18.19 17.81
CA ASP A 373 14.78 -16.88 17.88
C ASP A 373 13.32 -16.98 17.39
N ALA A 374 12.37 -16.93 18.32
CA ALA A 374 10.94 -16.94 18.01
C ALA A 374 10.39 -15.52 17.74
N LYS A 375 11.19 -14.46 17.92
CA LYS A 375 10.78 -13.06 17.70
C LYS A 375 9.45 -12.78 18.44
N THR A 376 8.47 -12.16 17.80
CA THR A 376 7.16 -11.84 18.39
C THR A 376 6.16 -13.01 18.41
N TYR A 377 6.51 -14.19 17.89
CA TYR A 377 5.63 -15.36 17.93
C TYR A 377 5.51 -15.92 19.37
N ARG A 378 4.32 -16.42 19.71
CA ARG A 378 4.01 -17.04 21.01
C ARG A 378 3.99 -18.57 20.98
N ASN A 379 4.55 -19.14 19.93
CA ASN A 379 4.76 -20.56 19.75
C ASN A 379 5.99 -20.80 18.87
N PHE A 380 6.57 -22.00 18.96
CA PHE A 380 7.66 -22.43 18.10
C PHE A 380 7.61 -23.94 17.89
N LYS A 381 7.81 -24.39 16.64
CA LYS A 381 7.83 -25.81 16.26
C LYS A 381 9.26 -26.31 16.09
N PHE A 382 9.71 -27.12 17.05
CA PHE A 382 10.90 -27.95 16.91
C PHE A 382 10.62 -29.11 15.95
N THR A 383 11.60 -29.49 15.13
CA THR A 383 11.52 -30.59 14.16
C THR A 383 12.79 -31.44 14.20
N SER A 384 12.75 -32.62 13.56
CA SER A 384 13.87 -33.58 13.53
C SER A 384 14.24 -34.12 14.92
N LEU A 385 13.25 -34.24 15.80
CA LEU A 385 13.39 -34.87 17.12
C LEU A 385 13.23 -36.40 17.01
N GLU A 386 13.77 -37.14 17.97
CA GLU A 386 13.50 -38.58 18.14
C GLU A 386 12.12 -38.78 18.79
N SER A 387 11.48 -39.92 18.52
CA SER A 387 10.14 -40.28 19.02
C SER A 387 10.14 -40.94 20.41
N CYS A 388 9.03 -40.84 21.16
CA CYS A 388 8.93 -41.29 22.56
C CYS A 388 9.92 -40.62 23.53
N THR A 389 10.46 -39.44 23.18
CA THR A 389 11.54 -38.78 23.92
C THR A 389 11.04 -37.49 24.56
N GLY A 390 11.27 -37.35 25.88
CA GLY A 390 10.92 -36.16 26.63
C GLY A 390 12.01 -35.09 26.52
N TYR A 391 11.77 -34.07 25.70
CA TYR A 391 12.68 -32.94 25.53
C TYR A 391 12.36 -31.85 26.54
N LYS A 392 13.34 -31.51 27.38
CA LYS A 392 13.24 -30.32 28.23
C LYS A 392 13.25 -29.07 27.35
N THR A 393 12.31 -28.18 27.58
CA THR A 393 12.14 -26.91 26.88
C THR A 393 11.94 -25.77 27.86
N ARG A 394 12.37 -24.59 27.44
CA ARG A 394 12.19 -23.34 28.17
C ARG A 394 12.14 -22.18 27.19
N VAL A 395 11.54 -21.07 27.58
CA VAL A 395 11.49 -19.85 26.78
C VAL A 395 11.79 -18.66 27.68
N ARG A 396 12.55 -17.68 27.18
CA ARG A 396 12.73 -16.38 27.85
C ARG A 396 12.27 -15.27 26.92
N ALA A 397 11.59 -14.29 27.49
CA ALA A 397 11.33 -13.02 26.80
C ALA A 397 12.66 -12.26 26.60
N TYR A 398 12.68 -11.30 25.67
CA TYR A 398 13.75 -10.31 25.57
C TYR A 398 13.19 -8.94 25.18
N LYS A 399 13.97 -7.90 25.51
CA LYS A 399 13.85 -6.55 24.96
C LYS A 399 15.24 -6.06 24.53
N THR A 400 15.31 -5.10 23.63
CA THR A 400 16.59 -4.61 23.12
C THR A 400 17.09 -3.50 24.05
N VAL A 401 18.18 -3.75 24.76
CA VAL A 401 18.87 -2.77 25.59
C VAL A 401 20.26 -2.55 25.01
N ASN A 402 20.57 -1.28 24.72
CA ASN A 402 21.86 -0.85 24.16
C ASN A 402 22.29 -1.67 22.92
N GLY A 403 21.32 -1.97 22.03
CA GLY A 403 21.51 -2.73 20.80
C GLY A 403 21.71 -4.25 20.95
N LYS A 404 21.74 -4.77 22.19
CA LYS A 404 21.80 -6.21 22.49
C LYS A 404 20.43 -6.70 22.98
N LYS A 405 20.13 -7.99 22.78
CA LYS A 405 18.96 -8.62 23.44
C LYS A 405 19.28 -8.78 24.93
N ALA A 406 18.62 -8.00 25.77
CA ALA A 406 18.60 -8.23 27.22
C ALA A 406 17.43 -9.18 27.51
N TYR A 407 17.73 -10.28 28.19
CA TYR A 407 16.82 -11.40 28.30
C TYR A 407 16.14 -11.47 29.66
N GLY A 408 14.84 -11.74 29.67
CA GLY A 408 14.11 -12.07 30.89
C GLY A 408 14.58 -13.40 31.49
N THR A 409 14.05 -13.70 32.68
CA THR A 409 14.21 -15.04 33.24
C THR A 409 13.57 -16.10 32.33
N TYR A 410 14.19 -17.28 32.25
CA TYR A 410 13.57 -18.41 31.58
C TYR A 410 12.30 -18.83 32.32
N SER A 411 11.29 -19.24 31.55
CA SER A 411 10.15 -20.01 32.03
C SER A 411 10.60 -21.19 32.90
N ASN A 412 9.71 -21.66 33.78
CA ASN A 412 9.82 -23.01 34.34
C ASN A 412 10.14 -24.01 33.22
N THR A 413 11.10 -24.91 33.44
CA THR A 413 11.45 -25.90 32.40
C THR A 413 10.32 -26.92 32.29
N VAL A 414 9.66 -26.96 31.14
CA VAL A 414 8.60 -27.93 30.83
C VAL A 414 9.10 -28.98 29.85
N THR A 415 8.56 -30.19 29.92
CA THR A 415 8.96 -31.27 29.01
C THR A 415 7.94 -31.37 27.89
N VAL A 416 8.37 -31.15 26.65
CA VAL A 416 7.58 -31.55 25.48
C VAL A 416 7.97 -32.98 25.14
N ILE A 417 6.99 -33.87 25.14
CA ILE A 417 7.22 -35.30 24.88
C ILE A 417 6.85 -35.52 23.42
N THR A 418 7.79 -35.98 22.61
CA THR A 418 7.44 -36.45 21.27
C THR A 418 6.59 -37.70 21.41
N ASP A 419 5.43 -37.70 20.74
CA ASP A 419 4.61 -38.90 20.64
C ASP A 419 5.45 -40.07 20.13
N GLY A 420 5.03 -41.29 20.44
CA GLY A 420 5.65 -42.44 19.83
C GLY A 420 4.96 -43.73 20.22
N TYR A 421 5.51 -44.84 19.73
CA TYR A 421 4.77 -46.08 19.63
C TYR A 421 5.49 -47.19 20.39
N VAL A 422 4.72 -47.81 21.26
CA VAL A 422 5.14 -48.91 22.12
C VAL A 422 4.20 -50.08 21.89
N LYS A 423 4.73 -51.30 21.95
CA LYS A 423 3.93 -52.51 21.76
C LYS A 423 3.48 -53.06 23.08
N CYS A 424 2.21 -53.46 23.15
CA CYS A 424 1.70 -54.25 24.25
C CYS A 424 2.39 -55.63 24.26
N ILE A 425 3.12 -55.94 25.33
CA ILE A 425 3.82 -57.23 25.52
C ILE A 425 3.05 -58.21 26.41
N SER A 426 2.03 -57.73 27.13
CA SER A 426 1.09 -58.56 27.90
C SER A 426 -0.31 -57.93 27.84
N ALA A 427 -1.31 -58.69 27.39
CA ALA A 427 -2.66 -58.17 27.17
C ALA A 427 -3.23 -57.52 28.44
N THR A 428 -3.73 -56.28 28.33
CA THR A 428 -4.02 -55.43 29.49
C THR A 428 -5.23 -54.50 29.25
N PRO A 429 -6.08 -54.23 30.25
CA PRO A 429 -7.14 -53.23 30.12
C PRO A 429 -6.60 -51.81 30.00
N ILE A 430 -7.32 -50.95 29.27
CA ILE A 430 -7.12 -49.49 29.32
C ILE A 430 -8.06 -48.92 30.38
N TYR A 431 -7.53 -48.08 31.26
CA TYR A 431 -8.19 -47.52 32.43
C TYR A 431 -8.39 -45.99 32.29
N ALA A 432 -9.43 -45.43 32.92
CA ALA A 432 -9.74 -44.00 32.86
C ALA A 432 -8.77 -43.13 33.68
N SER A 433 -8.15 -43.68 34.72
CA SER A 433 -7.04 -43.06 35.45
C SER A 433 -5.95 -44.09 35.75
N ALA A 434 -4.82 -43.64 36.32
CA ALA A 434 -3.67 -44.48 36.69
C ALA A 434 -3.96 -45.38 37.93
N SER A 435 -5.02 -46.20 37.83
CA SER A 435 -5.45 -47.14 38.87
C SER A 435 -6.32 -48.24 38.25
N THR A 436 -6.06 -49.49 38.65
CA THR A 436 -6.84 -50.67 38.28
C THR A 436 -8.29 -50.64 38.78
N GLY A 437 -8.59 -49.80 39.77
CA GLY A 437 -9.95 -49.57 40.28
C GLY A 437 -10.76 -48.51 39.53
N SER A 438 -10.19 -47.87 38.51
CA SER A 438 -10.90 -46.87 37.69
C SER A 438 -11.69 -47.49 36.54
N THR A 439 -12.61 -46.73 35.94
CA THR A 439 -13.46 -47.21 34.84
C THR A 439 -12.63 -47.75 33.68
N LYS A 440 -12.89 -49.00 33.29
CA LYS A 440 -12.25 -49.64 32.14
C LYS A 440 -12.80 -49.05 30.83
N LEU A 441 -11.91 -48.46 30.04
CA LEU A 441 -12.22 -47.83 28.75
C LEU A 441 -11.97 -48.75 27.54
N GLY A 442 -11.16 -49.81 27.69
CA GLY A 442 -10.84 -50.72 26.60
C GLY A 442 -9.95 -51.90 27.00
N ASN A 443 -9.40 -52.58 25.99
CA ASN A 443 -8.37 -53.63 26.13
C ASN A 443 -7.27 -53.41 25.09
N LEU A 444 -6.07 -53.91 25.39
CA LEU A 444 -4.99 -54.16 24.45
C LEU A 444 -4.65 -55.65 24.43
N SER A 445 -4.37 -56.17 23.24
CA SER A 445 -3.87 -57.52 22.98
C SER A 445 -2.34 -57.52 22.88
N VAL A 446 -1.71 -58.69 23.03
CA VAL A 446 -0.25 -58.79 22.83
C VAL A 446 0.09 -58.55 21.36
N GLY A 447 1.03 -57.63 21.11
CA GLY A 447 1.42 -57.15 19.78
C GLY A 447 0.83 -55.79 19.40
N ASP A 448 -0.26 -55.37 20.04
CA ASP A 448 -0.94 -54.10 19.74
C ASP A 448 0.04 -52.92 19.86
N THR A 449 0.18 -52.16 18.77
CA THR A 449 1.10 -51.03 18.69
C THR A 449 0.32 -49.75 18.99
N ILE A 450 0.52 -49.19 20.18
CA ILE A 450 -0.25 -48.06 20.71
C ILE A 450 0.62 -46.82 20.87
N MET A 451 0.02 -45.64 20.67
CA MET A 451 0.69 -44.37 20.92
C MET A 451 0.70 -44.03 22.40
N GLN A 452 1.91 -43.82 22.92
CA GLN A 452 2.19 -43.24 24.21
C GLN A 452 2.25 -41.70 24.10
N THR A 453 1.58 -41.01 25.02
CA THR A 453 1.40 -39.53 24.99
C THR A 453 2.23 -38.79 26.03
N ASP A 454 2.60 -39.49 27.11
CA ASP A 454 3.38 -38.98 28.22
C ASP A 454 4.37 -40.05 28.69
N LEU A 455 5.44 -39.65 29.37
CA LEU A 455 6.43 -40.58 29.92
C LEU A 455 5.82 -41.43 31.04
N PRO A 456 6.29 -42.67 31.26
CA PRO A 456 5.72 -43.55 32.27
C PRO A 456 5.97 -42.99 33.69
N SER A 457 4.93 -42.99 34.53
CA SER A 457 4.98 -42.40 35.87
C SER A 457 4.18 -43.24 36.86
N GLY A 458 4.73 -43.47 38.05
CA GLY A 458 4.09 -44.30 39.09
C GLY A 458 3.79 -45.76 38.68
N GLY A 459 4.48 -46.28 37.65
CA GLY A 459 4.19 -47.60 37.06
C GLY A 459 3.06 -47.63 36.03
N TRP A 460 2.54 -46.45 35.64
CA TRP A 460 1.50 -46.31 34.62
C TRP A 460 1.96 -45.48 33.43
N THR A 461 1.56 -45.89 32.22
CA THR A 461 1.80 -45.17 30.98
C THR A 461 0.47 -44.66 30.43
N LYS A 462 0.44 -43.40 30.00
CA LYS A 462 -0.73 -42.77 29.39
C LYS A 462 -0.67 -42.91 27.87
N VAL A 463 -1.79 -43.31 27.29
CA VAL A 463 -1.92 -43.75 25.89
C VAL A 463 -3.21 -43.23 25.27
N PHE A 464 -3.23 -43.01 23.95
CA PHE A 464 -4.49 -42.76 23.23
C PHE A 464 -5.28 -44.06 23.07
N LEU A 465 -6.59 -44.01 23.31
CA LEU A 465 -7.48 -45.15 23.08
C LEU A 465 -7.40 -45.59 21.60
N PRO A 466 -7.27 -46.91 21.31
CA PRO A 466 -7.43 -47.43 19.96
C PRO A 466 -8.72 -46.92 19.33
N ASN A 467 -8.64 -46.55 18.05
CA ASN A 467 -9.76 -45.98 17.26
C ASN A 467 -10.32 -44.62 17.73
N SER A 468 -9.73 -43.93 18.72
CA SER A 468 -10.18 -42.60 19.17
C SER A 468 -9.68 -41.41 18.33
N ASN A 469 -8.94 -41.67 17.25
CA ASN A 469 -8.29 -40.65 16.40
C ASN A 469 -7.48 -39.59 17.18
N GLY A 470 -6.85 -39.97 18.30
CA GLY A 470 -6.05 -39.05 19.12
C GLY A 470 -6.88 -38.10 20.00
N THR A 471 -8.18 -38.37 20.20
CA THR A 471 -9.07 -37.47 20.97
C THR A 471 -9.39 -37.96 22.39
N GLN A 472 -9.16 -39.24 22.70
CA GLN A 472 -9.43 -39.81 24.02
C GLN A 472 -8.20 -40.55 24.56
N VAL A 473 -7.87 -40.30 25.83
CA VAL A 473 -6.70 -40.87 26.52
C VAL A 473 -7.13 -41.78 27.67
N GLY A 474 -6.28 -42.76 27.96
CA GLY A 474 -6.40 -43.66 29.10
C GLY A 474 -5.03 -44.11 29.59
N TYR A 475 -5.01 -44.98 30.58
CA TYR A 475 -3.81 -45.44 31.27
C TYR A 475 -3.71 -46.96 31.25
N VAL A 476 -2.49 -47.46 31.12
CA VAL A 476 -2.16 -48.90 31.16
C VAL A 476 -0.93 -49.11 32.06
N PRO A 477 -0.76 -50.28 32.71
CA PRO A 477 0.45 -50.57 33.48
C PRO A 477 1.69 -50.55 32.55
N THR A 478 2.75 -49.85 32.96
CA THR A 478 3.95 -49.63 32.13
C THR A 478 4.67 -50.93 31.79
N ASN A 479 4.68 -51.89 32.71
CA ASN A 479 5.27 -53.22 32.52
C ASN A 479 4.53 -54.07 31.47
N CYS A 480 3.35 -53.65 31.00
CA CYS A 480 2.66 -54.27 29.88
C CYS A 480 3.14 -53.76 28.50
N LEU A 481 4.14 -52.87 28.44
CA LEU A 481 4.61 -52.21 27.22
C LEU A 481 6.11 -52.45 26.95
N SER A 482 6.50 -52.51 25.68
CA SER A 482 7.90 -52.63 25.25
C SER A 482 8.69 -51.33 25.40
N SER A 483 9.99 -51.42 25.67
CA SER A 483 10.93 -50.30 25.52
C SER A 483 10.93 -49.72 24.09
N ASN A 484 10.96 -48.39 23.97
CA ASN A 484 10.83 -47.60 22.74
C ASN A 484 11.45 -48.25 21.48
N SER A 485 10.65 -48.39 20.42
CA SER A 485 11.15 -48.76 19.09
C SER A 485 11.21 -47.52 18.17
N SER A 486 12.42 -47.08 17.82
CA SER A 486 12.63 -46.02 16.83
C SER A 486 12.38 -46.55 15.41
N THR A 487 11.11 -46.49 15.00
CA THR A 487 10.64 -46.76 13.64
C THR A 487 9.51 -45.80 13.31
N ASP A 488 9.38 -45.38 12.05
CA ASP A 488 8.12 -44.85 11.52
C ASP A 488 6.96 -45.70 12.06
N PRO A 489 5.86 -45.11 12.55
CA PRO A 489 4.86 -45.88 13.27
C PRO A 489 4.31 -47.03 12.43
N VAL A 490 4.52 -48.27 12.86
CA VAL A 490 4.03 -49.42 12.09
C VAL A 490 2.55 -49.57 12.38
N ALA A 491 1.70 -48.92 11.59
CA ALA A 491 0.28 -49.19 11.59
C ALA A 491 0.06 -50.64 11.15
N ASP A 492 -0.83 -51.36 11.83
CA ASP A 492 -1.21 -52.73 11.46
C ASP A 492 -2.17 -52.69 10.26
N LEU A 493 -1.60 -52.29 9.12
CA LEU A 493 -2.22 -52.21 7.81
C LEU A 493 -1.64 -53.33 6.96
N ALA A 494 -2.53 -54.12 6.35
CA ALA A 494 -2.15 -55.15 5.40
C ALA A 494 -1.26 -54.55 4.28
N ALA A 495 -0.28 -55.33 3.81
CA ALA A 495 0.49 -54.93 2.64
C ALA A 495 -0.47 -54.75 1.45
N PRO A 496 -0.41 -53.63 0.69
CA PRO A 496 -1.31 -53.44 -0.43
C PRO A 496 -1.15 -54.56 -1.46
N THR A 497 -2.22 -55.32 -1.68
CA THR A 497 -2.26 -56.34 -2.71
C THR A 497 -2.40 -55.67 -4.06
N LEU A 498 -1.65 -56.13 -5.06
CA LEU A 498 -1.69 -55.54 -6.39
C LEU A 498 -2.93 -56.01 -7.16
N ASN A 499 -3.41 -55.17 -8.07
CA ASN A 499 -4.56 -55.50 -8.92
C ASN A 499 -4.15 -56.56 -9.96
N SER A 500 -5.10 -57.30 -10.53
CA SER A 500 -4.83 -58.22 -11.65
C SER A 500 -4.22 -57.50 -12.87
N TYR A 501 -4.59 -56.23 -13.07
CA TYR A 501 -3.87 -55.26 -13.88
C TYR A 501 -3.28 -54.18 -12.95
N PHE A 502 -2.04 -54.39 -12.49
CA PHE A 502 -1.38 -53.55 -11.47
C PHE A 502 -0.67 -52.31 -12.01
N TYR A 503 -0.56 -52.15 -13.34
CA TYR A 503 -0.07 -50.91 -13.93
C TYR A 503 -0.65 -50.65 -15.32
N TYR A 504 -0.60 -49.37 -15.70
CA TYR A 504 -0.71 -48.90 -17.08
C TYR A 504 0.50 -48.01 -17.38
N SER A 505 1.00 -48.07 -18.61
CA SER A 505 2.19 -47.35 -19.06
C SER A 505 1.89 -46.48 -20.28
N ASP A 506 2.74 -45.47 -20.47
CA ASP A 506 2.93 -44.80 -21.75
C ASP A 506 4.43 -44.64 -22.02
N THR A 507 4.80 -43.84 -23.02
CA THR A 507 6.19 -43.63 -23.45
C THR A 507 7.07 -42.89 -22.44
N THR A 508 6.48 -42.24 -21.42
CA THR A 508 7.19 -41.46 -20.39
C THR A 508 6.63 -41.62 -18.97
N THR A 509 5.50 -42.33 -18.80
CA THR A 509 4.87 -42.53 -17.48
C THR A 509 4.51 -43.99 -17.20
N ALA A 510 4.42 -44.32 -15.91
CA ALA A 510 3.91 -45.59 -15.42
C ALA A 510 2.96 -45.36 -14.24
N THR A 511 1.68 -45.62 -14.45
CA THR A 511 0.63 -45.58 -13.41
C THR A 511 0.55 -46.93 -12.71
N PHE A 512 1.18 -47.04 -11.54
CA PHE A 512 1.14 -48.20 -10.67
C PHE A 512 -0.11 -48.17 -9.77
N MET A 513 -0.75 -49.32 -9.53
CA MET A 513 -2.07 -49.44 -8.90
C MET A 513 -2.16 -50.65 -7.96
N TRP A 514 -2.97 -50.53 -6.91
CA TRP A 514 -3.15 -51.53 -5.86
C TRP A 514 -4.56 -51.48 -5.28
N ASN A 515 -4.94 -52.50 -4.51
CA ASN A 515 -6.23 -52.55 -3.85
C ASN A 515 -6.26 -51.65 -2.61
N ALA A 516 -7.45 -51.18 -2.25
CA ALA A 516 -7.67 -50.44 -1.01
C ALA A 516 -7.25 -51.26 0.22
N VAL A 517 -6.41 -50.68 1.09
CA VAL A 517 -6.14 -51.24 2.41
C VAL A 517 -7.07 -50.58 3.43
N SER A 518 -7.89 -51.39 4.11
CA SER A 518 -8.86 -50.89 5.09
C SER A 518 -8.17 -50.16 6.24
N GLY A 519 -8.71 -49.01 6.65
CA GLY A 519 -8.18 -48.20 7.75
C GLY A 519 -6.93 -47.37 7.43
N ALA A 520 -6.46 -47.36 6.18
CA ALA A 520 -5.36 -46.51 5.71
C ALA A 520 -5.84 -45.12 5.29
N ASP A 521 -5.08 -44.08 5.67
CA ASP A 521 -5.33 -42.68 5.28
C ASP A 521 -4.49 -42.25 4.06
N GLY A 522 -3.66 -43.15 3.53
CA GLY A 522 -2.93 -42.98 2.27
C GLY A 522 -1.91 -44.09 2.02
N TYR A 523 -1.04 -43.85 1.05
CA TYR A 523 -0.06 -44.80 0.53
C TYR A 523 1.25 -44.11 0.13
N GLU A 524 2.35 -44.84 0.20
CA GLU A 524 3.66 -44.47 -0.34
C GLU A 524 4.03 -45.44 -1.46
N ALA A 525 3.99 -44.96 -2.70
CA ALA A 525 4.43 -45.71 -3.88
C ALA A 525 5.90 -45.38 -4.18
N SER A 526 6.70 -46.40 -4.42
CA SER A 526 8.13 -46.29 -4.70
C SER A 526 8.49 -46.87 -6.07
N ILE A 527 9.45 -46.24 -6.74
CA ILE A 527 10.05 -46.69 -8.01
C ILE A 527 11.59 -46.72 -7.87
N GLN A 528 12.25 -47.69 -8.53
CA GLN A 528 13.70 -47.81 -8.53
C GLN A 528 14.29 -47.18 -9.80
N ILE A 529 15.01 -46.06 -9.66
CA ILE A 529 15.68 -45.33 -10.74
C ILE A 529 17.18 -45.37 -10.47
N ASN A 530 17.98 -45.73 -11.48
CA ASN A 530 19.45 -45.87 -11.37
C ASN A 530 19.89 -46.71 -10.14
N GLY A 531 19.16 -47.78 -9.85
CA GLY A 531 19.39 -48.68 -8.71
C GLY A 531 18.93 -48.15 -7.34
N LYS A 532 18.52 -46.88 -7.21
CA LYS A 532 18.05 -46.29 -5.95
C LYS A 532 16.52 -46.19 -5.92
N TRP A 533 15.93 -46.44 -4.74
CA TRP A 533 14.49 -46.28 -4.53
C TRP A 533 14.14 -44.82 -4.30
N VAL A 534 13.12 -44.33 -5.00
CA VAL A 534 12.51 -43.00 -4.83
C VAL A 534 11.05 -43.19 -4.48
N ALA A 535 10.59 -42.53 -3.42
CA ALA A 535 9.28 -42.77 -2.79
C ALA A 535 8.38 -41.53 -2.85
N TYR A 536 7.09 -41.74 -3.12
CA TYR A 536 6.10 -40.70 -3.38
C TYR A 536 4.80 -41.01 -2.63
N ASN A 537 4.21 -39.99 -2.02
CA ASN A 537 3.02 -40.12 -1.20
C ASN A 537 1.73 -39.78 -1.99
N THR A 538 0.68 -40.55 -1.78
CA THR A 538 -0.65 -40.36 -2.40
C THR A 538 -1.77 -40.85 -1.48
N THR A 539 -2.96 -40.26 -1.58
CA THR A 539 -4.17 -40.80 -0.92
C THR A 539 -4.98 -41.70 -1.85
N ALA A 540 -4.71 -41.66 -3.16
CA ALA A 540 -5.35 -42.53 -4.14
C ALA A 540 -4.73 -43.94 -4.13
N GLN A 541 -5.49 -44.92 -4.58
CA GLN A 541 -5.08 -46.33 -4.75
C GLN A 541 -4.19 -46.56 -6.00
N LYS A 542 -3.54 -45.49 -6.46
CA LYS A 542 -2.65 -45.46 -7.62
C LYS A 542 -1.66 -44.29 -7.54
N TYR A 543 -0.54 -44.43 -8.23
CA TYR A 543 0.43 -43.35 -8.44
C TYR A 543 1.02 -43.42 -9.85
N THR A 544 1.10 -42.27 -10.53
CA THR A 544 1.71 -42.13 -11.85
C THR A 544 3.12 -41.58 -11.70
N PHE A 545 4.12 -42.44 -11.87
CA PHE A 545 5.51 -42.02 -12.03
C PHE A 545 5.67 -41.41 -13.43
N THR A 546 6.32 -40.25 -13.55
CA THR A 546 6.46 -39.48 -14.81
C THR A 546 7.94 -39.21 -15.13
N SER A 547 8.21 -38.69 -16.32
CA SER A 547 9.56 -38.38 -16.81
C SER A 547 10.50 -39.60 -16.84
N LEU A 548 9.93 -40.78 -17.06
CA LEU A 548 10.64 -42.03 -17.28
C LEU A 548 11.16 -42.10 -18.73
N ALA A 549 12.24 -42.85 -18.96
CA ALA A 549 12.66 -43.21 -20.31
C ALA A 549 11.67 -44.23 -20.92
N SER A 550 11.44 -44.17 -22.24
CA SER A 550 10.62 -45.14 -22.98
C SER A 550 11.28 -46.53 -23.06
N CYS A 551 10.50 -47.57 -23.39
CA CYS A 551 10.96 -48.96 -23.54
C CYS A 551 11.80 -49.49 -22.35
N THR A 552 11.59 -49.00 -21.12
CA THR A 552 12.48 -49.22 -19.98
C THR A 552 11.74 -49.86 -18.80
N GLY A 553 12.34 -50.91 -18.22
CA GLY A 553 11.78 -51.60 -17.05
C GLY A 553 12.23 -51.00 -15.71
N PHE A 554 11.29 -50.55 -14.90
CA PHE A 554 11.52 -49.99 -13.56
C PHE A 554 10.88 -50.85 -12.47
N LYS A 555 11.57 -51.10 -11.36
CA LYS A 555 11.00 -51.85 -10.23
C LYS A 555 10.12 -50.94 -9.38
N THR A 556 8.94 -51.40 -8.99
CA THR A 556 7.98 -50.64 -8.15
C THR A 556 7.47 -51.47 -6.97
N ARG A 557 7.08 -50.77 -5.89
CA ARG A 557 6.44 -51.33 -4.69
C ARG A 557 5.63 -50.25 -3.97
N VAL A 558 4.68 -50.60 -3.12
CA VAL A 558 3.84 -49.63 -2.39
C VAL A 558 3.55 -50.11 -0.97
N ARG A 559 3.49 -49.19 0.00
CA ARG A 559 3.01 -49.45 1.37
C ARG A 559 1.85 -48.52 1.72
N ALA A 560 0.86 -49.01 2.48
CA ALA A 560 -0.19 -48.17 3.04
C ALA A 560 0.34 -47.37 4.24
N TYR A 561 -0.32 -46.27 4.62
CA TYR A 561 -0.09 -45.58 5.89
C TYR A 561 -1.38 -45.06 6.52
N LYS A 562 -1.33 -44.78 7.83
CA LYS A 562 -2.34 -44.01 8.56
C LYS A 562 -1.74 -42.69 9.06
N ASN A 563 -2.51 -41.60 9.10
CA ASN A 563 -2.07 -40.34 9.70
C ASN A 563 -2.43 -40.38 11.18
N VAL A 564 -1.43 -40.50 12.06
CA VAL A 564 -1.67 -40.64 13.50
C VAL A 564 -0.71 -39.70 14.22
N ASN A 565 -1.30 -38.73 14.93
CA ASN A 565 -0.70 -37.47 15.42
C ASN A 565 0.32 -36.87 14.44
N GLY A 566 -0.20 -36.31 13.35
CA GLY A 566 0.55 -35.54 12.35
C GLY A 566 1.64 -36.30 11.56
N GLN A 567 1.80 -37.62 11.80
CA GLN A 567 2.87 -38.44 11.25
C GLN A 567 2.29 -39.63 10.49
N LYS A 568 3.08 -40.17 9.56
CA LYS A 568 2.66 -41.26 8.69
C LYS A 568 3.09 -42.60 9.26
N ALA A 569 2.08 -43.34 9.68
CA ALA A 569 2.22 -44.67 10.24
C ALA A 569 2.18 -45.72 9.13
N TYR A 570 3.32 -46.09 8.57
CA TYR A 570 3.40 -46.98 7.40
C TYR A 570 3.29 -48.47 7.75
N GLY A 571 2.44 -49.19 7.02
CA GLY A 571 2.37 -50.65 7.02
C GLY A 571 3.46 -51.30 6.16
N LYS A 572 3.31 -52.60 5.90
CA LYS A 572 4.26 -53.39 5.08
C LYS A 572 4.18 -52.99 3.60
N TYR A 573 5.32 -53.08 2.89
CA TYR A 573 5.35 -52.97 1.42
C TYR A 573 4.69 -54.18 0.75
N SER A 574 4.09 -53.94 -0.41
CA SER A 574 3.66 -54.93 -1.40
C SER A 574 4.83 -55.81 -1.86
N THR A 575 4.51 -56.88 -2.58
CA THR A 575 5.48 -57.51 -3.47
C THR A 575 6.09 -56.46 -4.42
N THR A 576 7.39 -56.59 -4.70
CA THR A 576 8.07 -55.75 -5.69
C THR A 576 7.83 -56.35 -7.07
N VAL A 577 7.39 -55.50 -8.01
CA VAL A 577 7.13 -55.88 -9.41
C VAL A 577 7.97 -55.00 -10.33
N THR A 578 7.98 -55.30 -11.63
CA THR A 578 8.57 -54.44 -12.65
C THR A 578 7.46 -53.89 -13.54
N VAL A 579 7.45 -52.58 -13.74
CA VAL A 579 6.61 -51.90 -14.74
C VAL A 579 7.51 -51.50 -15.91
N VAL A 580 7.05 -51.71 -17.13
CA VAL A 580 7.77 -51.31 -18.35
C VAL A 580 7.09 -50.06 -18.91
N THR A 581 7.86 -49.06 -19.34
CA THR A 581 7.32 -47.97 -20.15
C THR A 581 7.18 -48.39 -21.61
N ASP A 582 6.11 -47.96 -22.25
CA ASP A 582 5.85 -48.25 -23.66
C ASP A 582 6.87 -47.52 -24.56
N GLY A 583 6.85 -47.80 -25.85
CA GLY A 583 7.65 -47.02 -26.80
C GLY A 583 7.37 -47.32 -28.27
N TYR A 584 7.84 -46.42 -29.13
CA TYR A 584 7.68 -46.50 -30.57
C TYR A 584 8.86 -47.18 -31.25
N VAL A 585 8.58 -48.24 -31.98
CA VAL A 585 9.53 -48.98 -32.83
C VAL A 585 8.96 -49.08 -34.25
N LYS A 586 9.82 -49.04 -35.27
CA LYS A 586 9.38 -49.17 -36.67
C LYS A 586 9.62 -50.58 -37.19
N CYS A 587 8.65 -51.13 -37.90
CA CYS A 587 8.80 -52.39 -38.60
C CYS A 587 9.87 -52.27 -39.70
N THR A 588 10.91 -53.09 -39.63
CA THR A 588 12.04 -53.11 -40.60
C THR A 588 11.84 -54.17 -41.68
N THR A 589 10.99 -55.17 -41.45
CA THR A 589 10.73 -56.29 -42.37
C THR A 589 9.27 -56.68 -42.22
N ALA A 590 8.51 -56.65 -43.33
CA ALA A 590 7.07 -56.90 -43.31
C ALA A 590 6.75 -58.27 -42.71
N THR A 591 5.90 -58.30 -41.69
CA THR A 591 5.78 -59.45 -40.77
C THR A 591 4.34 -59.59 -40.24
N PRO A 592 3.79 -60.82 -40.15
CA PRO A 592 2.51 -61.04 -39.49
C PRO A 592 2.57 -60.76 -37.98
N ILE A 593 1.49 -60.26 -37.42
CA ILE A 593 1.29 -60.18 -35.97
C ILE A 593 0.60 -61.45 -35.51
N TYR A 594 1.14 -62.09 -34.48
CA TYR A 594 0.74 -63.40 -33.97
C TYR A 594 -0.01 -63.29 -32.64
N ALA A 595 -1.00 -64.16 -32.41
CA ALA A 595 -1.80 -64.16 -31.18
C ALA A 595 -0.98 -64.50 -29.92
N SER A 596 0.08 -65.29 -30.07
CA SER A 596 1.07 -65.56 -29.03
C SER A 596 2.49 -65.54 -29.60
N ALA A 597 3.51 -65.64 -28.73
CA ALA A 597 4.93 -65.62 -29.09
C ALA A 597 5.39 -66.92 -29.81
N SER A 598 4.76 -67.25 -30.93
CA SER A 598 5.06 -68.41 -31.78
C SER A 598 4.51 -68.20 -33.19
N THR A 599 5.33 -68.54 -34.20
CA THR A 599 4.96 -68.51 -35.63
C THR A 599 3.86 -69.51 -36.01
N GLY A 600 3.60 -70.50 -35.15
CA GLY A 600 2.51 -71.47 -35.32
C GLY A 600 1.17 -71.00 -34.72
N SER A 601 1.11 -69.85 -34.06
CA SER A 601 -0.14 -69.30 -33.52
C SER A 601 -0.96 -68.56 -34.57
N THR A 602 -2.25 -68.34 -34.30
CA THR A 602 -3.16 -67.63 -35.20
C THR A 602 -2.63 -66.23 -35.51
N LYS A 603 -2.56 -65.87 -36.80
CA LYS A 603 -2.20 -64.53 -37.24
C LYS A 603 -3.39 -63.59 -37.01
N VAL A 604 -3.16 -62.50 -36.30
CA VAL A 604 -4.17 -61.51 -35.89
C VAL A 604 -3.99 -60.14 -36.54
N GLY A 605 -2.90 -59.96 -37.31
CA GLY A 605 -2.65 -58.76 -38.10
C GLY A 605 -1.39 -58.90 -38.95
N SER A 606 -0.93 -57.79 -39.52
CA SER A 606 0.31 -57.71 -40.30
C SER A 606 0.89 -56.30 -40.26
N LEU A 607 2.22 -56.21 -40.34
CA LEU A 607 2.98 -54.97 -40.46
C LEU A 607 3.68 -54.90 -41.81
N SER A 608 3.69 -53.71 -42.40
CA SER A 608 4.47 -53.34 -43.57
C SER A 608 5.82 -52.74 -43.14
N VAL A 609 6.80 -52.69 -44.05
CA VAL A 609 8.08 -52.00 -43.77
C VAL A 609 7.82 -50.50 -43.62
N GLY A 610 8.32 -49.91 -42.52
CA GLY A 610 8.12 -48.51 -42.15
C GLY A 610 7.03 -48.28 -41.10
N ASP A 611 6.14 -49.25 -40.88
CA ASP A 611 5.01 -49.11 -39.95
C ASP A 611 5.51 -48.82 -38.52
N THR A 612 5.07 -47.71 -37.95
CA THR A 612 5.40 -47.29 -36.58
C THR A 612 4.40 -47.91 -35.61
N ILE A 613 4.88 -48.74 -34.68
CA ILE A 613 4.04 -49.52 -33.75
C ILE A 613 4.48 -49.33 -32.29
N MET A 614 3.54 -49.47 -31.36
CA MET A 614 3.82 -49.44 -29.92
C MET A 614 4.29 -50.81 -29.43
N GLN A 615 5.49 -50.86 -28.86
CA GLN A 615 5.96 -51.92 -27.99
C GLN A 615 5.46 -51.68 -26.55
N THR A 616 4.98 -52.74 -25.89
CA THR A 616 4.27 -52.67 -24.59
C THR A 616 4.87 -53.54 -23.48
N ASP A 617 5.88 -54.36 -23.81
CA ASP A 617 6.68 -55.13 -22.85
C ASP A 617 8.13 -55.18 -23.38
N LEU A 618 9.09 -55.53 -22.52
CA LEU A 618 10.47 -55.79 -22.96
C LEU A 618 10.54 -57.06 -23.83
N PRO A 619 11.42 -57.14 -24.85
CA PRO A 619 11.50 -58.30 -25.72
C PRO A 619 11.97 -59.54 -24.96
N SER A 620 11.32 -60.67 -25.18
CA SER A 620 11.58 -61.92 -24.45
C SER A 620 11.47 -63.14 -25.37
N GLY A 621 12.41 -64.08 -25.24
CA GLY A 621 12.44 -65.29 -26.09
C GLY A 621 12.59 -65.04 -27.60
N GLY A 622 13.05 -63.84 -28.01
CA GLY A 622 13.10 -63.43 -29.43
C GLY A 622 11.81 -62.82 -29.98
N TRP A 623 10.81 -62.59 -29.12
CA TRP A 623 9.52 -61.99 -29.48
C TRP A 623 9.29 -60.66 -28.74
N THR A 624 8.76 -59.68 -29.46
CA THR A 624 8.30 -58.40 -28.91
C THR A 624 6.79 -58.36 -28.92
N LYS A 625 6.19 -57.96 -27.80
CA LYS A 625 4.75 -57.74 -27.66
C LYS A 625 4.41 -56.31 -28.06
N VAL A 626 3.36 -56.17 -28.86
CA VAL A 626 2.98 -54.91 -29.52
C VAL A 626 1.46 -54.74 -29.53
N PHE A 627 0.98 -53.50 -29.56
CA PHE A 627 -0.44 -53.23 -29.84
C PHE A 627 -0.74 -53.40 -31.33
N LEU A 628 -1.83 -54.08 -31.68
CA LEU A 628 -2.24 -54.25 -33.08
C LEU A 628 -2.52 -52.87 -33.72
N PRO A 629 -2.08 -52.64 -34.98
CA PRO A 629 -2.52 -51.49 -35.77
C PRO A 629 -4.04 -51.38 -35.76
N ASN A 630 -4.56 -50.14 -35.66
CA ASN A 630 -5.98 -49.82 -35.61
C ASN A 630 -6.78 -50.42 -34.42
N SER A 631 -6.14 -51.10 -33.46
CA SER A 631 -6.80 -51.64 -32.26
C SER A 631 -7.01 -50.62 -31.13
N ASN A 632 -6.68 -49.35 -31.36
CA ASN A 632 -6.82 -48.26 -30.38
C ASN A 632 -6.08 -48.50 -29.04
N GLY A 633 -5.02 -49.32 -29.03
CA GLY A 633 -4.31 -49.71 -27.80
C GLY A 633 -5.07 -50.73 -26.93
N THR A 634 -6.04 -51.45 -27.51
CA THR A 634 -6.89 -52.40 -26.75
C THR A 634 -6.61 -53.87 -27.05
N GLN A 635 -5.94 -54.19 -28.16
CA GLN A 635 -5.59 -55.57 -28.52
C GLN A 635 -4.08 -55.71 -28.73
N VAL A 636 -3.49 -56.73 -28.10
CA VAL A 636 -2.04 -57.02 -28.19
C VAL A 636 -1.77 -58.27 -29.01
N GLY A 637 -0.60 -58.31 -29.62
CA GLY A 637 -0.06 -59.47 -30.32
C GLY A 637 1.46 -59.46 -30.25
N TYR A 638 2.09 -60.43 -30.92
CA TYR A 638 3.52 -60.67 -30.85
C TYR A 638 4.13 -60.69 -32.25
N VAL A 639 5.34 -60.14 -32.37
CA VAL A 639 6.14 -60.16 -33.61
C VAL A 639 7.58 -60.58 -33.28
N PRO A 640 8.32 -61.20 -34.21
CA PRO A 640 9.74 -61.47 -34.02
C PRO A 640 10.51 -60.16 -33.78
N THR A 641 11.31 -60.11 -32.72
CA THR A 641 11.99 -58.88 -32.27
C THR A 641 12.93 -58.29 -33.34
N ASN A 642 13.52 -59.15 -34.17
CA ASN A 642 14.43 -58.78 -35.25
C ASN A 642 13.73 -58.07 -36.44
N CYS A 643 12.40 -58.04 -36.50
CA CYS A 643 11.64 -57.29 -37.50
C CYS A 643 11.33 -55.84 -37.07
N LEU A 644 11.93 -55.35 -35.99
CA LEU A 644 11.69 -54.02 -35.41
C LEU A 644 12.99 -53.21 -35.26
N SER A 645 12.91 -51.89 -35.37
CA SER A 645 14.05 -50.97 -35.27
C SER A 645 14.36 -50.51 -33.84
N SER A 646 15.64 -50.23 -33.58
CA SER A 646 16.14 -49.76 -32.28
C SER A 646 15.94 -48.26 -32.05
N ASN A 647 14.66 -47.83 -31.99
CA ASN A 647 14.14 -46.47 -31.75
C ASN A 647 14.30 -45.43 -32.89
N SER A 648 13.23 -44.67 -33.16
CA SER A 648 13.25 -43.35 -33.83
C SER A 648 11.94 -42.59 -33.56
N SER A 649 11.99 -41.29 -33.26
CA SER A 649 10.82 -40.46 -32.91
C SER A 649 10.40 -39.50 -34.05
N THR A 650 9.08 -39.38 -34.30
CA THR A 650 8.35 -38.23 -34.92
C THR A 650 6.83 -38.49 -34.86
N ASP A 651 6.00 -37.44 -34.80
CA ASP A 651 4.54 -37.51 -34.56
C ASP A 651 3.69 -38.40 -35.53
N PRO A 652 2.57 -38.98 -35.03
CA PRO A 652 1.64 -39.84 -35.78
C PRO A 652 0.50 -39.09 -36.51
N VAL A 653 -0.22 -39.80 -37.40
CA VAL A 653 -1.42 -39.35 -38.14
C VAL A 653 -2.50 -40.45 -38.05
N ALA A 654 -3.81 -40.09 -38.03
CA ALA A 654 -4.90 -41.07 -37.84
C ALA A 654 -5.94 -41.03 -38.97
N ASP A 655 -6.42 -42.20 -39.36
CA ASP A 655 -7.58 -42.35 -40.24
C ASP A 655 -8.87 -42.18 -39.44
N LEU A 656 -9.35 -40.94 -39.36
CA LEU A 656 -10.62 -40.58 -38.74
C LEU A 656 -11.46 -39.77 -39.72
N ALA A 657 -12.75 -40.09 -39.78
CA ALA A 657 -13.72 -39.39 -40.60
C ALA A 657 -13.82 -37.90 -40.20
N ALA A 658 -14.12 -37.05 -41.18
CA ALA A 658 -14.38 -35.63 -40.92
C ALA A 658 -15.66 -35.48 -40.09
N PRO A 659 -15.67 -34.68 -39.00
CA PRO A 659 -16.88 -34.45 -38.21
C PRO A 659 -17.98 -33.80 -39.05
N THR A 660 -19.20 -34.29 -38.91
CA THR A 660 -20.39 -33.75 -39.60
C THR A 660 -21.15 -32.78 -38.69
N LEU A 661 -21.85 -31.83 -39.31
CA LEU A 661 -22.61 -30.78 -38.62
C LEU A 661 -24.11 -31.04 -38.80
N ASN A 662 -24.90 -30.75 -37.76
CA ASN A 662 -26.36 -30.81 -37.82
C ASN A 662 -26.95 -29.40 -38.14
N SER A 663 -28.27 -29.23 -38.12
CA SER A 663 -28.90 -27.93 -38.43
C SER A 663 -28.82 -26.88 -37.32
N TYR A 664 -28.47 -27.27 -36.10
CA TYR A 664 -28.32 -26.41 -34.92
C TYR A 664 -26.90 -26.58 -34.34
N PHE A 665 -25.91 -26.39 -35.20
CA PHE A 665 -24.50 -26.71 -34.95
C PHE A 665 -23.76 -25.66 -34.09
N TYR A 666 -24.42 -24.61 -33.60
CA TYR A 666 -23.80 -23.65 -32.69
C TYR A 666 -24.79 -22.96 -31.74
N TYR A 667 -24.25 -22.47 -30.61
CA TYR A 667 -24.90 -21.52 -29.71
C TYR A 667 -23.96 -20.34 -29.44
N SER A 668 -24.42 -19.13 -29.71
CA SER A 668 -23.70 -17.89 -29.51
C SER A 668 -24.07 -17.17 -28.22
N ASP A 669 -23.21 -16.23 -27.80
CA ASP A 669 -23.59 -15.09 -26.97
C ASP A 669 -22.82 -13.85 -27.49
N THR A 670 -22.87 -12.74 -26.76
CA THR A 670 -22.32 -11.45 -27.21
C THR A 670 -20.80 -11.42 -27.39
N THR A 671 -20.05 -12.37 -26.85
CA THR A 671 -18.58 -12.40 -26.93
C THR A 671 -18.02 -13.77 -27.27
N THR A 672 -18.87 -14.74 -27.59
CA THR A 672 -18.47 -16.14 -27.72
C THR A 672 -19.33 -16.92 -28.73
N ALA A 673 -18.79 -18.01 -29.24
CA ALA A 673 -19.50 -18.95 -30.10
C ALA A 673 -19.16 -20.39 -29.71
N THR A 674 -20.17 -21.15 -29.29
CA THR A 674 -20.07 -22.58 -28.98
C THR A 674 -20.37 -23.38 -30.23
N PHE A 675 -19.33 -23.74 -30.98
CA PHE A 675 -19.43 -24.57 -32.17
C PHE A 675 -19.55 -26.05 -31.79
N MET A 676 -20.37 -26.82 -32.50
CA MET A 676 -20.75 -28.19 -32.16
C MET A 676 -20.82 -29.08 -33.40
N TRP A 677 -20.57 -30.38 -33.22
CA TRP A 677 -20.56 -31.36 -34.31
C TRP A 677 -21.06 -32.72 -33.82
N ASN A 678 -21.36 -33.62 -34.74
CA ASN A 678 -21.70 -35.01 -34.42
C ASN A 678 -20.42 -35.78 -34.04
N ALA A 679 -20.53 -36.71 -33.09
CA ALA A 679 -19.41 -37.55 -32.67
C ALA A 679 -18.83 -38.36 -33.83
N VAL A 680 -17.51 -38.29 -34.03
CA VAL A 680 -16.76 -39.20 -34.91
C VAL A 680 -16.42 -40.45 -34.10
N SER A 681 -16.91 -41.61 -34.55
CA SER A 681 -16.62 -42.89 -33.91
C SER A 681 -15.11 -43.17 -33.90
N GLY A 682 -14.58 -43.59 -32.75
CA GLY A 682 -13.16 -43.90 -32.57
C GLY A 682 -12.21 -42.71 -32.38
N ALA A 683 -12.73 -41.47 -32.37
CA ALA A 683 -11.94 -40.28 -32.03
C ALA A 683 -11.76 -40.14 -30.51
N ASP A 684 -10.56 -39.75 -30.07
CA ASP A 684 -10.27 -39.49 -28.65
C ASP A 684 -10.40 -37.98 -28.31
N GLY A 685 -10.54 -37.14 -29.33
CA GLY A 685 -10.85 -35.73 -29.21
C GLY A 685 -10.96 -35.04 -30.56
N TYR A 686 -11.01 -33.71 -30.54
CA TYR A 686 -11.25 -32.87 -31.71
C TYR A 686 -10.44 -31.57 -31.62
N GLU A 687 -10.01 -31.07 -32.78
CA GLU A 687 -9.43 -29.74 -32.91
C GLU A 687 -10.44 -28.83 -33.62
N ALA A 688 -11.08 -27.96 -32.86
CA ALA A 688 -11.97 -26.93 -33.37
C ALA A 688 -11.15 -25.69 -33.74
N SER A 689 -11.34 -25.18 -34.95
CA SER A 689 -10.64 -24.01 -35.48
C SER A 689 -11.61 -22.88 -35.81
N ILE A 690 -11.22 -21.65 -35.52
CA ILE A 690 -11.93 -20.41 -35.87
C ILE A 690 -11.02 -19.49 -36.68
N GLN A 691 -11.56 -18.77 -37.66
CA GLN A 691 -10.81 -17.82 -38.48
C GLN A 691 -10.95 -16.41 -37.91
N ILE A 692 -9.87 -15.86 -37.36
CA ILE A 692 -9.79 -14.50 -36.81
C ILE A 692 -8.76 -13.73 -37.65
N ASN A 693 -9.12 -12.53 -38.12
CA ASN A 693 -8.28 -11.68 -38.99
C ASN A 693 -7.66 -12.46 -40.17
N GLY A 694 -8.46 -13.34 -40.79
CA GLY A 694 -8.03 -14.20 -41.90
C GLY A 694 -7.18 -15.43 -41.54
N LYS A 695 -6.66 -15.53 -40.31
CA LYS A 695 -5.83 -16.65 -39.85
C LYS A 695 -6.64 -17.66 -39.04
N TRP A 696 -6.33 -18.95 -39.20
CA TRP A 696 -6.95 -20.03 -38.41
C TRP A 696 -6.28 -20.15 -37.04
N VAL A 697 -7.07 -20.03 -35.98
CA VAL A 697 -6.69 -20.32 -34.60
C VAL A 697 -7.33 -21.64 -34.20
N ALA A 698 -6.52 -22.59 -33.73
CA ALA A 698 -6.93 -23.99 -33.52
C ALA A 698 -6.87 -24.37 -32.03
N HIS A 699 -7.91 -25.03 -31.54
CA HIS A 699 -8.09 -25.39 -30.13
C HIS A 699 -8.48 -26.86 -29.99
N ASN A 700 -7.78 -27.57 -29.12
CA ASN A 700 -8.06 -28.98 -28.83
C ASN A 700 -9.11 -29.14 -27.71
N THR A 701 -10.03 -30.08 -27.91
CA THR A 701 -11.03 -30.53 -26.93
C THR A 701 -11.21 -32.05 -26.99
N THR A 702 -11.93 -32.63 -26.02
CA THR A 702 -12.42 -34.01 -26.06
C THR A 702 -13.94 -34.10 -26.19
N THR A 703 -14.67 -32.99 -26.00
CA THR A 703 -16.12 -32.88 -26.22
C THR A 703 -16.46 -32.72 -27.70
N ILE A 704 -17.70 -33.03 -28.08
CA ILE A 704 -18.24 -32.79 -29.44
C ILE A 704 -18.65 -31.32 -29.70
N SER A 705 -18.04 -30.41 -28.95
CA SER A 705 -18.30 -28.98 -28.97
C SER A 705 -17.10 -28.20 -28.42
N TYR A 706 -16.96 -26.95 -28.84
CA TYR A 706 -15.96 -26.02 -28.34
C TYR A 706 -16.50 -24.58 -28.29
N LYS A 707 -16.33 -23.91 -27.15
CA LYS A 707 -16.70 -22.50 -26.95
C LYS A 707 -15.50 -21.59 -27.21
N PHE A 708 -15.47 -20.98 -28.39
CA PHE A 708 -14.58 -19.87 -28.72
C PHE A 708 -15.02 -18.63 -27.94
N THR A 709 -14.08 -17.88 -27.35
CA THR A 709 -14.36 -16.70 -26.50
C THR A 709 -13.58 -15.47 -26.94
N ASN A 710 -13.89 -14.32 -26.35
CA ASN A 710 -13.29 -13.01 -26.67
C ASN A 710 -13.46 -12.60 -28.15
N LEU A 711 -14.58 -13.00 -28.74
CA LEU A 711 -15.01 -12.63 -30.08
C LEU A 711 -15.73 -11.27 -30.03
N ALA A 712 -15.65 -10.50 -31.11
CA ALA A 712 -16.50 -9.30 -31.28
C ALA A 712 -17.97 -9.71 -31.45
N SER A 713 -18.91 -8.91 -30.92
CA SER A 713 -20.36 -9.10 -31.08
C SER A 713 -20.84 -8.88 -32.53
N CYS A 714 -22.03 -9.38 -32.88
CA CYS A 714 -22.64 -9.25 -34.22
C CYS A 714 -21.73 -9.62 -35.41
N THR A 715 -20.74 -10.50 -35.20
CA THR A 715 -19.66 -10.76 -36.16
C THR A 715 -19.70 -12.21 -36.63
N GLY A 716 -19.58 -12.43 -37.95
CA GLY A 716 -19.53 -13.75 -38.55
C GLY A 716 -18.11 -14.31 -38.64
N PHE A 717 -17.83 -15.42 -37.95
CA PHE A 717 -16.54 -16.10 -37.94
C PHE A 717 -16.64 -17.45 -38.66
N LYS A 718 -15.68 -17.75 -39.55
CA LYS A 718 -15.59 -19.07 -40.18
C LYS A 718 -15.00 -20.08 -39.20
N THR A 719 -15.64 -21.24 -39.06
CA THR A 719 -15.22 -22.34 -38.18
C THR A 719 -15.17 -23.66 -38.94
N ARG A 720 -14.32 -24.57 -38.46
CA ARG A 720 -14.18 -25.95 -38.94
C ARG A 720 -13.62 -26.82 -37.80
N VAL A 721 -13.78 -28.13 -37.86
CA VAL A 721 -13.28 -29.04 -36.82
C VAL A 721 -12.73 -30.32 -37.45
N ARG A 722 -11.64 -30.88 -36.90
CA ARG A 722 -11.17 -32.24 -37.24
C ARG A 722 -11.15 -33.13 -36.01
N ALA A 723 -11.42 -34.41 -36.18
CA ALA A 723 -11.19 -35.40 -35.14
C ALA A 723 -9.69 -35.69 -34.97
N TYR A 724 -9.27 -36.12 -33.79
CA TYR A 724 -7.94 -36.68 -33.55
C TYR A 724 -8.00 -37.91 -32.67
N LYS A 725 -6.93 -38.69 -32.72
CA LYS A 725 -6.65 -39.81 -31.82
C LYS A 725 -5.39 -39.52 -31.00
N ASN A 726 -5.39 -39.89 -29.72
CA ASN A 726 -4.20 -39.86 -28.89
C ASN A 726 -3.44 -41.15 -29.13
N VAL A 727 -2.64 -41.19 -30.20
CA VAL A 727 -1.73 -42.31 -30.45
C VAL A 727 -0.49 -42.05 -29.58
N ASN A 728 -0.41 -42.78 -28.48
CA ASN A 728 0.77 -42.94 -27.62
C ASN A 728 1.35 -41.61 -27.09
N GLY A 729 0.48 -40.70 -26.67
CA GLY A 729 0.84 -39.39 -26.11
C GLY A 729 0.91 -38.25 -27.13
N GLN A 730 0.91 -38.55 -28.43
CA GLN A 730 0.88 -37.54 -29.50
C GLN A 730 -0.46 -37.56 -30.27
N LYS A 731 -0.82 -36.43 -30.87
CA LYS A 731 -2.16 -36.24 -31.46
C LYS A 731 -2.13 -36.52 -32.96
N ALA A 732 -2.66 -37.68 -33.30
CA ALA A 732 -2.83 -38.16 -34.65
C ALA A 732 -4.14 -37.57 -35.23
N TYR A 733 -4.04 -36.53 -36.07
CA TYR A 733 -5.21 -35.80 -36.57
C TYR A 733 -5.79 -36.41 -37.87
N GLY A 734 -7.13 -36.43 -37.95
CA GLY A 734 -7.89 -36.76 -39.16
C GLY A 734 -8.26 -35.53 -40.01
N LYS A 735 -9.25 -35.69 -40.89
CA LYS A 735 -9.68 -34.64 -41.84
C LYS A 735 -10.60 -33.60 -41.17
N TYR A 736 -10.55 -32.35 -41.66
CA TYR A 736 -11.47 -31.29 -41.24
C TYR A 736 -12.87 -31.46 -41.85
N SER A 737 -13.87 -30.98 -41.11
CA SER A 737 -15.25 -30.78 -41.53
C SER A 737 -15.35 -29.78 -42.70
N THR A 738 -16.56 -29.67 -43.26
CA THR A 738 -16.95 -28.46 -44.00
C THR A 738 -16.74 -27.21 -43.13
N THR A 739 -16.40 -26.10 -43.77
CA THR A 739 -16.29 -24.79 -43.11
C THR A 739 -17.65 -24.11 -43.09
N VAL A 740 -18.06 -23.60 -41.93
CA VAL A 740 -19.33 -22.91 -41.72
C VAL A 740 -19.09 -21.56 -41.03
N THR A 741 -20.01 -20.61 -41.18
CA THR A 741 -19.96 -19.36 -40.42
C THR A 741 -20.80 -19.50 -39.16
N VAL A 742 -20.22 -19.25 -38.00
CA VAL A 742 -20.96 -18.97 -36.76
C VAL A 742 -21.04 -17.46 -36.57
N VAL A 743 -22.17 -16.95 -36.11
CA VAL A 743 -22.36 -15.53 -35.81
C VAL A 743 -22.35 -15.35 -34.30
N THR A 744 -21.68 -14.32 -33.78
CA THR A 744 -21.85 -13.90 -32.39
C THR A 744 -23.11 -13.06 -32.23
N ASP A 745 -23.81 -13.23 -31.12
CA ASP A 745 -24.97 -12.40 -30.81
C ASP A 745 -24.50 -10.95 -30.55
N GLY A 746 -25.45 -10.02 -30.45
CA GLY A 746 -25.13 -8.68 -29.99
C GLY A 746 -26.35 -7.83 -29.73
N TYR A 747 -26.15 -6.80 -28.90
CA TYR A 747 -27.20 -5.83 -28.61
C TYR A 747 -27.25 -4.77 -29.69
N VAL A 748 -28.45 -4.54 -30.22
CA VAL A 748 -28.75 -3.57 -31.26
C VAL A 748 -29.95 -2.71 -30.82
N LYS A 749 -29.94 -1.42 -31.16
CA LYS A 749 -30.95 -0.45 -30.76
C LYS A 749 -31.92 -0.16 -31.90
N CYS A 750 -33.21 -0.21 -31.60
CA CYS A 750 -34.27 0.17 -32.51
C CYS A 750 -34.20 1.67 -32.84
N THR A 751 -34.05 2.01 -34.13
CA THR A 751 -33.96 3.39 -34.63
C THR A 751 -35.29 3.94 -35.14
N THR A 752 -36.22 3.06 -35.50
CA THR A 752 -37.56 3.39 -36.02
C THR A 752 -38.53 2.37 -35.48
N ALA A 753 -39.60 2.82 -34.82
CA ALA A 753 -40.55 1.92 -34.16
C ALA A 753 -41.16 0.93 -35.16
N THR A 754 -40.99 -0.37 -34.91
CA THR A 754 -41.25 -1.42 -35.91
C THR A 754 -41.87 -2.68 -35.26
N PRO A 755 -42.78 -3.40 -35.94
CA PRO A 755 -43.30 -4.67 -35.43
C PRO A 755 -42.24 -5.78 -35.42
N ILE A 756 -42.32 -6.69 -34.45
CA ILE A 756 -41.60 -7.98 -34.51
C ILE A 756 -42.50 -9.00 -35.21
N TYR A 757 -41.98 -9.68 -36.22
CA TYR A 757 -42.69 -10.63 -37.07
C TYR A 757 -42.25 -12.08 -36.82
N ALA A 758 -43.13 -13.05 -37.07
CA ALA A 758 -42.85 -14.48 -36.89
C ALA A 758 -41.91 -15.06 -37.97
N SER A 759 -41.82 -14.43 -39.14
CA SER A 759 -40.85 -14.76 -40.18
C SER A 759 -40.33 -13.49 -40.86
N ALA A 760 -39.35 -13.63 -41.75
CA ALA A 760 -38.78 -12.54 -42.57
C ALA A 760 -39.76 -12.04 -43.66
N SER A 761 -40.96 -11.62 -43.25
CA SER A 761 -42.02 -11.09 -44.11
C SER A 761 -43.01 -10.26 -43.30
N THR A 762 -43.35 -9.07 -43.81
CA THR A 762 -44.35 -8.17 -43.23
C THR A 762 -45.78 -8.74 -43.24
N GLY A 763 -46.04 -9.78 -44.05
CA GLY A 763 -47.31 -10.50 -44.08
C GLY A 763 -47.43 -11.64 -43.05
N SER A 764 -46.40 -11.87 -42.23
CA SER A 764 -46.41 -12.93 -41.20
C SER A 764 -46.95 -12.44 -39.85
N THR A 765 -47.31 -13.38 -38.97
CA THR A 765 -47.92 -13.07 -37.66
C THR A 765 -47.06 -12.10 -36.86
N LYS A 766 -47.66 -10.99 -36.43
CA LYS A 766 -47.03 -10.00 -35.56
C LYS A 766 -46.92 -10.54 -34.14
N LEU A 767 -45.68 -10.66 -33.65
CA LEU A 767 -45.35 -11.16 -32.32
C LEU A 767 -45.16 -10.04 -31.27
N GLY A 768 -44.90 -8.80 -31.70
CA GLY A 768 -44.71 -7.67 -30.80
C GLY A 768 -44.47 -6.34 -31.51
N ASN A 769 -44.01 -5.34 -30.75
CA ASN A 769 -43.53 -4.05 -31.24
C ASN A 769 -42.17 -3.75 -30.60
N LEU A 770 -41.35 -2.96 -31.29
CA LEU A 770 -40.23 -2.21 -30.74
C LEU A 770 -40.50 -0.72 -30.85
N SER A 771 -40.14 0.01 -29.80
CA SER A 771 -40.12 1.47 -29.70
C SER A 771 -38.75 2.00 -30.12
N VAL A 772 -38.65 3.28 -30.50
CA VAL A 772 -37.34 3.90 -30.75
C VAL A 772 -36.54 3.95 -29.45
N GLY A 773 -35.29 3.47 -29.49
CA GLY A 773 -34.41 3.35 -28.33
C GLY A 773 -34.39 1.96 -27.68
N ASP A 774 -35.38 1.09 -27.96
CA ASP A 774 -35.42 -0.26 -27.40
C ASP A 774 -34.17 -1.07 -27.80
N THR A 775 -33.51 -1.68 -26.82
CA THR A 775 -32.31 -2.50 -27.03
C THR A 775 -32.72 -3.97 -27.08
N ILE A 776 -32.42 -4.64 -28.20
CA ILE A 776 -32.79 -6.04 -28.46
C ILE A 776 -31.55 -6.86 -28.85
N MET A 777 -31.57 -8.17 -28.61
CA MET A 777 -30.46 -9.07 -28.96
C MET A 777 -30.68 -9.63 -30.37
N GLN A 778 -29.75 -9.33 -31.27
CA GLN A 778 -29.59 -9.93 -32.59
C GLN A 778 -28.88 -11.29 -32.47
N THR A 779 -29.32 -12.29 -33.26
CA THR A 779 -28.87 -13.70 -33.16
C THR A 779 -28.37 -14.32 -34.47
N ASP A 780 -28.47 -13.61 -35.59
CA ASP A 780 -27.91 -14.01 -36.90
C ASP A 780 -27.48 -12.73 -37.64
N LEU A 781 -26.64 -12.85 -38.67
CA LEU A 781 -26.32 -11.73 -39.55
C LEU A 781 -27.54 -11.31 -40.38
N PRO A 782 -27.70 -10.02 -40.72
CA PRO A 782 -28.82 -9.57 -41.53
C PRO A 782 -28.84 -10.22 -42.91
N SER A 783 -30.00 -10.68 -43.36
CA SER A 783 -30.16 -11.40 -44.63
C SER A 783 -31.49 -11.05 -45.29
N GLY A 784 -31.47 -10.81 -46.60
CA GLY A 784 -32.67 -10.43 -47.37
C GLY A 784 -33.35 -9.13 -46.91
N GLY A 785 -32.64 -8.25 -46.18
CA GLY A 785 -33.19 -7.03 -45.58
C GLY A 785 -33.85 -7.23 -44.21
N TRP A 786 -33.75 -8.43 -43.63
CA TRP A 786 -34.31 -8.78 -42.32
C TRP A 786 -33.21 -9.17 -41.32
N THR A 787 -33.39 -8.74 -40.07
CA THR A 787 -32.55 -9.12 -38.93
C THR A 787 -33.37 -9.99 -37.98
N LYS A 788 -32.79 -11.10 -37.53
CA LYS A 788 -33.38 -12.04 -36.57
C LYS A 788 -32.97 -11.68 -35.15
N VAL A 789 -33.93 -11.68 -34.24
CA VAL A 789 -33.82 -11.12 -32.89
C VAL A 789 -34.57 -11.97 -31.85
N PHE A 790 -34.12 -11.97 -30.59
CA PHE A 790 -34.89 -12.56 -29.48
C PHE A 790 -36.04 -11.64 -29.05
N LEU A 791 -37.22 -12.20 -28.79
CA LEU A 791 -38.36 -11.43 -28.29
C LEU A 791 -38.06 -10.86 -26.88
N PRO A 792 -38.34 -9.56 -26.63
CA PRO A 792 -38.25 -8.98 -25.29
C PRO A 792 -39.03 -9.80 -24.26
N ASN A 793 -38.50 -9.90 -23.04
CA ASN A 793 -39.08 -10.62 -21.89
C ASN A 793 -39.20 -12.16 -22.04
N THR A 794 -38.62 -12.79 -23.08
CA THR A 794 -38.70 -14.26 -23.28
C THR A 794 -37.48 -15.05 -22.82
N ASN A 795 -36.56 -14.44 -22.07
CA ASN A 795 -35.30 -15.05 -21.59
C ASN A 795 -34.47 -15.75 -22.69
N GLY A 796 -34.52 -15.27 -23.93
CA GLY A 796 -33.81 -15.88 -25.07
C GLY A 796 -34.43 -17.18 -25.60
N THR A 797 -35.69 -17.47 -25.29
CA THR A 797 -36.35 -18.72 -25.71
C THR A 797 -37.21 -18.59 -26.98
N GLN A 798 -37.56 -17.38 -27.40
CA GLN A 798 -38.37 -17.14 -28.61
C GLN A 798 -37.70 -16.11 -29.52
N VAL A 799 -37.69 -16.39 -30.83
CA VAL A 799 -37.10 -15.54 -31.87
C VAL A 799 -38.17 -14.97 -32.81
N GLY A 800 -37.89 -13.80 -33.36
CA GLY A 800 -38.67 -13.13 -34.39
C GLY A 800 -37.76 -12.36 -35.34
N TYR A 801 -38.38 -11.63 -36.27
CA TYR A 801 -37.69 -10.90 -37.34
C TYR A 801 -38.16 -9.46 -37.41
N VAL A 802 -37.25 -8.56 -37.72
CA VAL A 802 -37.50 -7.12 -37.92
C VAL A 802 -36.77 -6.62 -39.17
N PRO A 803 -37.25 -5.57 -39.86
CA PRO A 803 -36.51 -4.97 -40.97
C PRO A 803 -35.15 -4.44 -40.50
N THR A 804 -34.07 -4.78 -41.21
CA THR A 804 -32.69 -4.46 -40.80
C THR A 804 -32.43 -2.95 -40.69
N ASN A 805 -33.09 -2.15 -41.53
CA ASN A 805 -32.97 -0.69 -41.53
C ASN A 805 -33.59 0.00 -40.29
N CYS A 806 -34.28 -0.74 -39.42
CA CYS A 806 -34.82 -0.23 -38.16
C CYS A 806 -33.85 -0.41 -36.96
N LEU A 807 -32.57 -0.76 -37.19
CA LEU A 807 -31.61 -1.11 -36.13
C LEU A 807 -30.24 -0.42 -36.30
N ASN A 808 -29.62 0.00 -35.19
CA ASN A 808 -28.21 0.40 -35.09
C ASN A 808 -27.46 -0.57 -34.16
N GLY A 809 -26.24 -0.99 -34.53
CA GLY A 809 -25.43 -1.93 -33.73
C GLY A 809 -24.42 -1.24 -32.83
N ASP A 810 -24.64 -1.28 -31.51
CA ASP A 810 -23.73 -0.72 -30.50
C ASP A 810 -23.97 -1.40 -29.14
N SER A 811 -22.92 -1.98 -28.54
CA SER A 811 -23.04 -3.19 -27.69
C SER A 811 -22.66 -3.02 -26.21
N GLY A 812 -23.49 -3.48 -25.27
CA GLY A 812 -23.04 -3.80 -23.89
C GLY A 812 -24.13 -3.95 -22.80
N SER A 813 -24.27 -5.17 -22.24
CA SER A 813 -24.77 -5.46 -20.88
C SER A 813 -24.61 -6.97 -20.53
N ASP A 814 -24.67 -7.32 -19.23
CA ASP A 814 -24.29 -8.65 -18.67
C ASP A 814 -25.47 -9.58 -18.29
N PRO A 815 -25.28 -10.92 -18.20
CA PRO A 815 -26.31 -11.91 -17.85
C PRO A 815 -26.56 -12.14 -16.33
N VAL A 816 -27.66 -12.83 -16.02
CA VAL A 816 -28.23 -13.00 -14.66
C VAL A 816 -28.54 -14.50 -14.37
N ALA A 817 -28.49 -14.93 -13.10
CA ALA A 817 -28.83 -16.28 -12.64
C ALA A 817 -29.90 -16.31 -11.54
N ASP A 818 -30.58 -17.44 -11.39
CA ASP A 818 -31.39 -17.75 -10.21
C ASP A 818 -30.52 -18.45 -9.15
N LEU A 819 -30.06 -17.67 -8.18
CA LEU A 819 -29.41 -18.15 -6.96
C LEU A 819 -29.96 -17.38 -5.77
N ALA A 820 -30.05 -18.06 -4.63
CA ALA A 820 -30.41 -17.44 -3.36
C ALA A 820 -29.43 -16.33 -2.99
N ALA A 821 -29.95 -15.25 -2.41
CA ALA A 821 -29.13 -14.19 -1.85
C ALA A 821 -28.30 -14.74 -0.67
N PRO A 822 -26.98 -14.48 -0.60
CA PRO A 822 -26.17 -14.91 0.54
C PRO A 822 -26.70 -14.30 1.85
N THR A 823 -26.91 -15.15 2.85
CA THR A 823 -27.27 -14.72 4.20
C THR A 823 -26.03 -14.35 5.00
N LEU A 824 -26.15 -13.40 5.92
CA LEU A 824 -25.02 -12.86 6.66
C LEU A 824 -24.87 -13.52 8.04
N ASN A 825 -23.64 -13.56 8.54
CA ASN A 825 -23.35 -14.09 9.88
C ASN A 825 -23.78 -13.10 10.97
N SER A 826 -23.91 -13.56 12.21
CA SER A 826 -24.08 -12.67 13.38
C SER A 826 -22.89 -11.71 13.54
N TYR A 827 -21.69 -12.19 13.24
CA TYR A 827 -20.49 -11.38 12.98
C TYR A 827 -20.16 -11.47 11.49
N PHE A 828 -20.76 -10.57 10.68
CA PHE A 828 -20.60 -10.54 9.23
C PHE A 828 -19.40 -9.72 8.72
N TYR A 829 -18.65 -9.05 9.61
CA TYR A 829 -17.41 -8.38 9.22
C TYR A 829 -16.41 -8.24 10.38
N TYR A 830 -15.17 -7.92 10.02
CA TYR A 830 -14.19 -7.28 10.89
C TYR A 830 -13.34 -6.30 10.06
N SER A 831 -12.72 -5.34 10.72
CA SER A 831 -12.11 -4.15 10.13
C SER A 831 -10.68 -3.91 10.61
N ASP A 832 -10.00 -3.00 9.92
CA ASP A 832 -8.91 -2.19 10.46
C ASP A 832 -9.09 -0.74 9.94
N THR A 833 -8.10 0.13 10.14
CA THR A 833 -8.20 1.55 9.77
C THR A 833 -8.26 1.83 8.26
N THR A 834 -7.94 0.85 7.41
CA THR A 834 -7.90 1.01 5.94
C THR A 834 -8.55 -0.12 5.16
N THR A 835 -9.07 -1.13 5.85
CA THR A 835 -9.62 -2.34 5.23
C THR A 835 -10.83 -2.88 5.98
N ALA A 836 -11.68 -3.63 5.29
CA ALA A 836 -12.80 -4.34 5.89
C ALA A 836 -12.94 -5.73 5.26
N THR A 837 -12.97 -6.77 6.09
CA THR A 837 -13.23 -8.16 5.65
C THR A 837 -14.69 -8.49 5.88
N PHE A 838 -15.46 -8.51 4.80
CA PHE A 838 -16.88 -8.85 4.78
C PHE A 838 -17.05 -10.37 4.64
N MET A 839 -18.05 -10.95 5.30
CA MET A 839 -18.25 -12.40 5.46
C MET A 839 -19.73 -12.78 5.39
N TRP A 840 -20.01 -13.95 4.80
CA TRP A 840 -21.38 -14.46 4.58
C TRP A 840 -21.43 -15.98 4.73
N ASN A 841 -22.64 -16.55 4.71
CA ASN A 841 -22.86 -17.99 4.65
C ASN A 841 -22.75 -18.49 3.20
N ALA A 842 -22.28 -19.73 3.03
CA ALA A 842 -22.22 -20.36 1.71
C ALA A 842 -23.63 -20.50 1.08
N VAL A 843 -23.76 -20.09 -0.18
CA VAL A 843 -24.96 -20.35 -0.99
C VAL A 843 -24.79 -21.68 -1.71
N SER A 844 -25.73 -22.60 -1.48
CA SER A 844 -25.72 -23.91 -2.14
C SER A 844 -25.82 -23.76 -3.67
N GLY A 845 -24.95 -24.47 -4.41
CA GLY A 845 -24.93 -24.47 -5.87
C GLY A 845 -24.29 -23.24 -6.54
N ALA A 846 -23.64 -22.36 -5.76
CA ALA A 846 -22.83 -21.25 -6.26
C ALA A 846 -21.37 -21.67 -6.54
N ASP A 847 -20.78 -21.16 -7.61
CA ASP A 847 -19.36 -21.39 -7.96
C ASP A 847 -18.44 -20.32 -7.34
N GLY A 848 -19.03 -19.22 -6.88
CA GLY A 848 -18.33 -18.12 -6.22
C GLY A 848 -19.27 -16.97 -5.90
N TYR A 849 -18.68 -15.84 -5.50
CA TYR A 849 -19.38 -14.66 -5.01
C TYR A 849 -18.79 -13.39 -5.60
N GLU A 850 -19.63 -12.38 -5.81
CA GLU A 850 -19.24 -11.00 -6.03
C GLU A 850 -19.53 -10.21 -4.75
N ALA A 851 -18.47 -9.83 -4.04
CA ALA A 851 -18.53 -8.89 -2.94
C ALA A 851 -18.43 -7.47 -3.50
N SER A 852 -19.45 -6.65 -3.24
CA SER A 852 -19.56 -5.28 -3.72
C SER A 852 -19.54 -4.30 -2.55
N ILE A 853 -18.77 -3.22 -2.68
CA ILE A 853 -18.65 -2.12 -1.72
C ILE A 853 -18.99 -0.78 -2.38
N GLN A 854 -19.71 0.11 -1.69
CA GLN A 854 -20.10 1.40 -2.23
C GLN A 854 -19.06 2.47 -1.87
N ILE A 855 -18.32 2.97 -2.87
CA ILE A 855 -17.32 4.03 -2.75
C ILE A 855 -17.76 5.21 -3.61
N ASN A 856 -17.81 6.42 -3.02
CA ASN A 856 -18.27 7.65 -3.67
C ASN A 856 -19.64 7.49 -4.38
N GLY A 857 -20.57 6.78 -3.73
CA GLY A 857 -21.90 6.47 -4.26
C GLY A 857 -21.96 5.38 -5.33
N LYS A 858 -20.82 4.96 -5.89
CA LYS A 858 -20.74 3.90 -6.93
C LYS A 858 -20.41 2.54 -6.30
N TRP A 859 -20.96 1.47 -6.86
CA TRP A 859 -20.61 0.11 -6.45
C TRP A 859 -19.31 -0.34 -7.13
N VAL A 860 -18.34 -0.76 -6.34
CA VAL A 860 -17.10 -1.41 -6.78
C VAL A 860 -17.21 -2.91 -6.44
N ALA A 861 -17.07 -3.75 -7.45
CA ALA A 861 -17.36 -5.18 -7.37
C ALA A 861 -16.09 -6.03 -7.50
N HIS A 862 -15.95 -7.04 -6.63
CA HIS A 862 -14.82 -7.96 -6.61
C HIS A 862 -15.31 -9.40 -6.51
N THR A 863 -14.78 -10.31 -7.35
CA THR A 863 -15.20 -11.72 -7.32
C THR A 863 -14.21 -12.61 -6.57
N THR A 864 -14.73 -13.52 -5.74
CA THR A 864 -13.97 -14.52 -4.98
C THR A 864 -14.68 -15.87 -4.98
N THR A 865 -13.97 -16.95 -4.63
CA THR A 865 -14.54 -18.27 -4.35
C THR A 865 -14.71 -18.54 -2.85
N THR A 866 -14.12 -17.72 -1.97
CA THR A 866 -14.28 -17.79 -0.51
C THR A 866 -15.61 -17.19 -0.04
N ILE A 867 -16.07 -17.58 1.14
CA ILE A 867 -17.25 -16.98 1.82
C ILE A 867 -16.95 -15.64 2.53
N SER A 868 -15.88 -14.97 2.11
CA SER A 868 -15.40 -13.70 2.65
C SER A 868 -14.55 -12.95 1.63
N TYR A 869 -14.48 -11.61 1.75
CA TYR A 869 -13.62 -10.77 0.93
C TYR A 869 -13.07 -9.58 1.73
N LYS A 870 -11.76 -9.31 1.61
CA LYS A 870 -11.09 -8.16 2.23
C LYS A 870 -11.01 -7.00 1.24
N PHE A 871 -11.86 -6.00 1.42
CA PHE A 871 -11.75 -4.70 0.76
C PHE A 871 -10.60 -3.90 1.39
N THR A 872 -9.86 -3.13 0.58
CA THR A 872 -8.66 -2.39 1.00
C THR A 872 -8.66 -0.95 0.46
N ASN A 873 -7.77 -0.09 0.95
CA ASN A 873 -7.69 1.33 0.59
C ASN A 873 -8.98 2.11 0.90
N LEU A 874 -9.64 1.73 1.99
CA LEU A 874 -10.81 2.40 2.53
C LEU A 874 -10.37 3.56 3.44
N ALA A 875 -11.20 4.61 3.53
CA ALA A 875 -11.04 5.64 4.55
C ALA A 875 -11.40 5.08 5.95
N SER A 876 -10.73 5.54 7.00
CA SER A 876 -10.99 5.18 8.42
C SER A 876 -12.31 5.76 8.95
N CYS A 877 -12.82 5.22 10.07
CA CYS A 877 -14.08 5.63 10.72
C CYS A 877 -15.32 5.68 9.81
N THR A 878 -15.29 5.02 8.65
CA THR A 878 -16.25 5.25 7.57
C THR A 878 -17.15 4.02 7.38
N GLY A 879 -18.47 4.25 7.38
CA GLY A 879 -19.45 3.21 7.09
C GLY A 879 -19.63 2.99 5.59
N PHE A 880 -19.11 1.89 5.06
CA PHE A 880 -19.29 1.48 3.68
C PHE A 880 -20.48 0.54 3.53
N LYS A 881 -21.44 0.89 2.68
CA LYS A 881 -22.50 -0.04 2.28
C LYS A 881 -21.87 -1.18 1.47
N THR A 882 -22.10 -2.40 1.92
CA THR A 882 -21.62 -3.64 1.29
C THR A 882 -22.80 -4.55 1.01
N ARG A 883 -22.65 -5.36 -0.04
CA ARG A 883 -23.59 -6.41 -0.42
C ARG A 883 -22.82 -7.48 -1.17
N VAL A 884 -23.27 -8.72 -1.09
CA VAL A 884 -22.66 -9.84 -1.81
C VAL A 884 -23.72 -10.58 -2.60
N ARG A 885 -23.42 -11.00 -3.83
CA ARG A 885 -24.27 -11.93 -4.59
C ARG A 885 -23.48 -13.18 -4.93
N ALA A 886 -24.12 -14.33 -4.83
CA ALA A 886 -23.59 -15.57 -5.39
C ALA A 886 -23.60 -15.50 -6.92
N TYR A 887 -22.70 -16.21 -7.59
CA TYR A 887 -22.75 -16.42 -9.04
C TYR A 887 -22.57 -17.90 -9.39
N LYS A 888 -23.06 -18.25 -10.58
CA LYS A 888 -22.78 -19.54 -11.24
C LYS A 888 -22.16 -19.29 -12.61
N THR A 889 -21.22 -20.14 -12.97
CA THR A 889 -20.45 -20.06 -14.21
C THR A 889 -21.22 -20.77 -15.32
N VAL A 890 -22.26 -20.10 -15.82
CA VAL A 890 -23.10 -20.63 -16.90
C VAL A 890 -22.37 -20.37 -18.23
N ASN A 891 -22.00 -21.45 -18.93
CA ASN A 891 -21.30 -21.41 -20.21
C ASN A 891 -20.05 -20.49 -20.20
N GLY A 892 -19.30 -20.47 -19.09
CA GLY A 892 -18.08 -19.67 -18.95
C GLY A 892 -18.26 -18.19 -18.60
N GLN A 893 -19.49 -17.66 -18.60
CA GLN A 893 -19.79 -16.34 -18.05
C GLN A 893 -20.36 -16.45 -16.62
N LYS A 894 -20.12 -15.42 -15.80
CA LYS A 894 -20.67 -15.36 -14.43
C LYS A 894 -22.10 -14.86 -14.50
N ALA A 895 -23.05 -15.77 -14.44
CA ALA A 895 -24.46 -15.44 -14.28
C ALA A 895 -24.72 -15.19 -12.78
N TYR A 896 -25.10 -13.96 -12.45
CA TYR A 896 -25.15 -13.50 -11.06
C TYR A 896 -26.55 -13.60 -10.43
N GLY A 897 -26.61 -14.08 -9.19
CA GLY A 897 -27.82 -14.15 -8.39
C GLY A 897 -28.23 -12.83 -7.74
N LYS A 898 -29.23 -12.90 -6.86
CA LYS A 898 -29.67 -11.75 -6.05
C LYS A 898 -28.59 -11.35 -5.04
N TYR A 899 -28.47 -10.05 -4.79
CA TYR A 899 -27.65 -9.54 -3.69
C TYR A 899 -28.26 -9.88 -2.33
N SER A 900 -27.40 -10.06 -1.34
CA SER A 900 -27.72 -10.06 0.09
C SER A 900 -28.48 -8.79 0.49
N THR A 901 -29.02 -8.79 1.70
CA THR A 901 -29.29 -7.52 2.40
C THR A 901 -28.05 -6.65 2.35
N THR A 902 -28.24 -5.35 2.08
CA THR A 902 -27.13 -4.39 2.11
C THR A 902 -26.86 -4.01 3.56
N VAL A 903 -25.62 -4.18 4.00
CA VAL A 903 -25.18 -3.88 5.36
C VAL A 903 -24.01 -2.90 5.35
N THR A 904 -23.92 -2.09 6.39
CA THR A 904 -22.75 -1.23 6.59
C THR A 904 -21.65 -2.04 7.26
N VAL A 905 -20.47 -2.11 6.64
CA VAL A 905 -19.23 -2.42 7.37
C VAL A 905 -18.58 -1.09 7.73
N VAL A 906 -18.10 -0.94 8.95
CA VAL A 906 -17.42 0.27 9.40
C VAL A 906 -15.92 -0.02 9.43
N THR A 907 -15.10 0.87 8.87
CA THR A 907 -13.66 0.82 9.12
C THR A 907 -13.33 1.38 10.49
N ASP A 908 -12.37 0.79 11.17
CA ASP A 908 -11.88 1.32 12.44
C ASP A 908 -11.23 2.70 12.21
N GLY A 909 -10.94 3.43 13.29
CA GLY A 909 -10.14 4.64 13.17
C GLY A 909 -9.81 5.29 14.51
N TYR A 910 -8.83 6.17 14.49
CA TYR A 910 -8.36 6.86 15.68
C TYR A 910 -9.12 8.16 15.87
N VAL A 911 -9.76 8.30 17.05
CA VAL A 911 -10.48 9.49 17.50
C VAL A 911 -9.83 10.03 18.77
N LYS A 912 -9.87 11.35 18.97
CA LYS A 912 -9.25 12.01 20.13
C LYS A 912 -10.28 12.40 21.16
N CYS A 913 -10.02 12.09 22.43
CA CYS A 913 -10.80 12.55 23.56
C CYS A 913 -10.71 14.08 23.70
N THR A 914 -11.84 14.76 23.58
CA THR A 914 -11.96 16.24 23.74
C THR A 914 -12.33 16.63 25.16
N THR A 915 -13.04 15.76 25.87
CA THR A 915 -13.53 16.01 27.24
C THR A 915 -13.22 14.77 28.07
N ALA A 916 -12.48 14.92 29.17
CA ALA A 916 -12.09 13.80 30.03
C ALA A 916 -13.33 13.02 30.50
N THR A 917 -13.40 11.74 30.15
CA THR A 917 -14.64 10.95 30.21
C THR A 917 -14.39 9.50 30.60
N PRO A 918 -15.27 8.84 31.36
CA PRO A 918 -15.19 7.40 31.58
C PRO A 918 -15.49 6.61 30.31
N ILE A 919 -14.87 5.43 30.19
CA ILE A 919 -15.29 4.38 29.26
C ILE A 919 -16.31 3.51 29.98
N TYR A 920 -17.45 3.26 29.36
CA TYR A 920 -18.61 2.57 29.92
C TYR A 920 -18.79 1.17 29.32
N ALA A 921 -19.33 0.22 30.09
CA ALA A 921 -19.55 -1.16 29.66
C ALA A 921 -20.71 -1.33 28.66
N SER A 922 -21.65 -0.40 28.62
CA SER A 922 -22.68 -0.29 27.58
C SER A 922 -22.96 1.16 27.23
N ALA A 923 -23.81 1.39 26.22
CA ALA A 923 -24.27 2.72 25.79
C ALA A 923 -25.22 3.38 26.83
N SER A 924 -24.73 3.54 28.06
CA SER A 924 -25.45 4.13 29.19
C SER A 924 -24.48 4.59 30.27
N THR A 925 -24.68 5.81 30.78
CA THR A 925 -23.91 6.39 31.91
C THR A 925 -24.16 5.67 33.23
N GLY A 926 -25.23 4.86 33.32
CA GLY A 926 -25.52 3.99 34.47
C GLY A 926 -24.85 2.61 34.40
N SER A 927 -24.08 2.31 33.36
CA SER A 927 -23.32 1.05 33.27
C SER A 927 -21.97 1.13 33.99
N SER A 928 -21.35 -0.01 34.25
CA SER A 928 -20.04 -0.10 34.90
C SER A 928 -18.96 0.63 34.12
N LYS A 929 -18.15 1.43 34.82
CA LYS A 929 -16.99 2.12 34.24
C LYS A 929 -15.83 1.14 34.08
N LEU A 930 -15.27 1.07 32.88
CA LEU A 930 -14.17 0.19 32.49
C LEU A 930 -12.81 0.89 32.46
N GLY A 931 -12.79 2.22 32.41
CA GLY A 931 -11.59 3.05 32.39
C GLY A 931 -11.95 4.53 32.32
N ASN A 932 -10.94 5.40 32.17
CA ASN A 932 -11.11 6.83 31.92
C ASN A 932 -10.22 7.25 30.74
N LEU A 933 -10.61 8.33 30.06
CA LEU A 933 -9.83 9.04 29.06
C LEU A 933 -9.55 10.47 29.52
N SER A 934 -8.33 10.94 29.25
CA SER A 934 -7.86 12.31 29.43
C SER A 934 -8.12 13.13 28.17
N VAL A 935 -8.16 14.46 28.27
CA VAL A 935 -8.19 15.32 27.09
C VAL A 935 -6.90 15.14 26.28
N GLY A 936 -7.03 14.86 24.98
CA GLY A 936 -5.93 14.54 24.07
C GLY A 936 -5.68 13.03 23.86
N ASP A 937 -6.21 12.16 24.72
CA ASP A 937 -6.02 10.71 24.58
C ASP A 937 -6.60 10.21 23.25
N THR A 938 -5.82 9.41 22.53
CA THR A 938 -6.23 8.84 21.24
C THR A 938 -6.71 7.41 21.44
N ILE A 939 -7.96 7.13 21.04
CA ILE A 939 -8.63 5.83 21.20
C ILE A 939 -9.14 5.34 19.83
N MET A 940 -9.27 4.02 19.66
CA MET A 940 -9.75 3.43 18.41
C MET A 940 -11.27 3.21 18.46
N GLN A 941 -12.00 3.89 17.58
CA GLN A 941 -13.42 3.67 17.27
C GLN A 941 -13.58 2.41 16.40
N THR A 942 -14.66 1.65 16.63
CA THR A 942 -14.89 0.32 16.00
C THR A 942 -16.27 0.15 15.34
N ASP A 943 -17.15 1.15 15.48
CA ASP A 943 -18.47 1.22 14.82
C ASP A 943 -18.80 2.70 14.60
N LEU A 944 -19.80 2.99 13.76
CA LEU A 944 -20.37 4.34 13.72
C LEU A 944 -21.13 4.63 15.03
N PRO A 945 -21.01 5.83 15.61
CA PRO A 945 -21.84 6.26 16.72
C PRO A 945 -23.34 6.04 16.50
N ALA A 946 -24.02 5.65 17.58
CA ALA A 946 -25.45 5.45 17.60
C ALA A 946 -26.02 6.00 18.91
N ASN A 947 -27.14 6.73 18.83
CA ASN A 947 -27.87 7.24 20.00
C ASN A 947 -27.02 8.08 20.99
N GLY A 948 -26.01 8.81 20.48
CA GLY A 948 -25.09 9.62 21.29
C GLY A 948 -23.94 8.84 21.96
N TRP A 949 -23.75 7.56 21.59
CA TRP A 949 -22.67 6.71 22.08
C TRP A 949 -21.80 6.17 20.95
N THR A 950 -20.49 6.14 21.19
CA THR A 950 -19.49 5.60 20.26
C THR A 950 -18.85 4.36 20.86
N LYS A 951 -18.83 3.25 20.10
CA LYS A 951 -18.11 2.04 20.50
C LYS A 951 -16.63 2.19 20.18
N VAL A 952 -15.80 1.88 21.18
CA VAL A 952 -14.35 2.05 21.16
C VAL A 952 -13.65 0.82 21.76
N PHE A 953 -12.45 0.51 21.30
CA PHE A 953 -11.58 -0.43 22.00
C PHE A 953 -10.99 0.21 23.26
N LEU A 954 -10.97 -0.53 24.37
CA LEU A 954 -10.34 -0.06 25.61
C LEU A 954 -8.82 0.15 25.40
N PRO A 955 -8.25 1.26 25.85
CA PRO A 955 -6.80 1.45 25.90
C PRO A 955 -6.08 0.27 26.56
N ASN A 956 -4.90 -0.08 26.05
CA ASN A 956 -4.06 -1.19 26.51
C ASN A 956 -4.65 -2.61 26.35
N THR A 957 -5.82 -2.79 25.69
CA THR A 957 -6.44 -4.13 25.49
C THR A 957 -6.16 -4.77 24.13
N ASN A 958 -5.29 -4.18 23.29
CA ASN A 958 -4.91 -4.69 21.97
C ASN A 958 -6.09 -5.07 21.04
N GLY A 959 -7.20 -4.31 21.12
CA GLY A 959 -8.41 -4.56 20.31
C GLY A 959 -9.28 -5.73 20.79
N THR A 960 -9.06 -6.25 22.00
CA THR A 960 -9.79 -7.43 22.51
C THR A 960 -11.00 -7.10 23.38
N GLN A 961 -11.10 -5.87 23.91
CA GLN A 961 -12.22 -5.43 24.74
C GLN A 961 -12.82 -4.15 24.20
N ILE A 962 -14.15 -4.11 24.11
CA ILE A 962 -14.93 -2.96 23.66
C ILE A 962 -15.61 -2.27 24.85
N GLY A 963 -15.77 -0.97 24.74
CA GLY A 963 -16.54 -0.13 25.64
C GLY A 963 -17.21 0.99 24.85
N TYR A 964 -17.91 1.87 25.56
CA TYR A 964 -18.67 2.96 24.99
C TYR A 964 -18.27 4.28 25.65
N VAL A 965 -18.11 5.32 24.85
CA VAL A 965 -17.94 6.70 25.32
C VAL A 965 -19.07 7.58 24.76
N PRO A 966 -19.48 8.66 25.45
CA PRO A 966 -20.38 9.63 24.87
C PRO A 966 -19.75 10.23 23.61
N THR A 967 -20.50 10.28 22.51
CA THR A 967 -20.01 10.78 21.20
C THR A 967 -19.52 12.23 21.28
N SER A 968 -20.10 13.05 22.16
CA SER A 968 -19.67 14.42 22.43
C SER A 968 -18.29 14.56 23.10
N CYS A 969 -17.76 13.49 23.68
CA CYS A 969 -16.45 13.51 24.36
C CYS A 969 -15.27 13.19 23.43
N ILE A 970 -15.49 12.96 22.14
CA ILE A 970 -14.45 12.58 21.17
C ILE A 970 -14.59 13.29 19.81
N ASN A 971 -13.48 13.82 19.28
CA ASN A 971 -13.40 14.36 17.92
C ASN A 971 -13.27 13.23 16.90
N GLY A 972 -14.06 13.30 15.82
CA GLY A 972 -13.96 12.42 14.65
C GLY A 972 -14.90 11.22 14.61
N SER A 973 -15.79 11.06 15.59
CA SER A 973 -16.83 10.01 15.54
C SER A 973 -18.16 10.58 15.04
N SER A 974 -18.64 10.05 13.89
CA SER A 974 -19.75 10.54 13.04
C SER A 974 -20.54 11.77 13.52
N ASN A 975 -20.63 12.84 12.73
CA ASN A 975 -20.85 12.76 11.29
C ASN A 975 -19.95 13.67 10.42
N SER A 976 -18.92 14.29 11.01
CA SER A 976 -17.79 14.76 10.20
C SER A 976 -17.07 13.57 9.56
N LYS A 977 -16.80 13.65 8.25
CA LYS A 977 -15.76 12.79 7.66
C LYS A 977 -14.41 13.17 8.28
N GLY A 978 -13.46 12.24 8.27
CA GLY A 978 -12.07 12.55 8.57
C GLY A 978 -11.42 13.37 7.45
N TYR A 979 -11.76 14.66 7.34
CA TYR A 979 -11.06 15.59 6.45
C TYR A 979 -9.63 15.74 6.94
N VAL A 980 -8.67 15.75 6.01
CA VAL A 980 -7.22 15.80 6.30
C VAL A 980 -6.84 16.95 7.25
N ASN A 981 -7.65 18.02 7.26
CA ASN A 981 -7.46 19.23 8.04
C ASN A 981 -8.76 19.65 8.78
N HIS A 982 -9.48 18.70 9.39
CA HIS A 982 -10.68 18.99 10.21
C HIS A 982 -10.35 19.84 11.45
N ASP A 983 -9.27 19.49 12.14
CA ASP A 983 -8.78 20.19 13.34
C ASP A 983 -7.82 21.35 12.96
N LEU A 984 -8.09 22.06 11.85
CA LEU A 984 -7.29 23.20 11.41
C LEU A 984 -7.34 24.29 12.49
N THR A 985 -6.18 24.72 12.97
CA THR A 985 -6.11 25.89 13.86
C THR A 985 -6.44 27.15 13.05
N VAL A 986 -7.44 27.91 13.51
CA VAL A 986 -7.85 29.17 12.89
C VAL A 986 -7.41 30.33 13.78
N ILE A 987 -6.92 31.40 13.16
CA ILE A 987 -6.41 32.60 13.82
C ILE A 987 -7.60 33.47 14.24
N ASN A 988 -7.56 34.04 15.45
CA ASN A 988 -8.53 35.06 15.85
C ASN A 988 -8.25 36.37 15.09
N GLN A 989 -9.29 37.06 14.63
CA GLN A 989 -9.23 38.40 14.07
C GLN A 989 -8.58 39.41 15.05
N ASP A 990 -8.79 39.26 16.36
CA ASP A 990 -8.09 40.06 17.40
C ASP A 990 -6.77 39.42 17.91
N GLY A 991 -6.39 38.24 17.38
CA GLY A 991 -5.22 37.45 17.82
C GLY A 991 -3.89 37.95 17.26
N TYR A 992 -2.93 38.25 18.14
CA TYR A 992 -1.69 38.95 17.76
C TYR A 992 -0.56 38.02 17.29
N LEU A 993 -0.17 38.14 16.02
CA LEU A 993 1.14 37.71 15.51
C LEU A 993 1.79 38.84 14.68
N GLY A 994 2.28 39.88 15.36
CA GLY A 994 3.33 40.76 14.82
C GLY A 994 2.92 42.14 14.28
N GLY A 995 1.90 42.80 14.84
CA GLY A 995 1.64 44.22 14.57
C GLY A 995 0.36 44.73 15.22
N ASN A 996 0.21 46.05 15.38
CA ASN A 996 -1.03 46.65 15.90
C ASN A 996 -2.24 46.09 15.14
N PRO A 997 -3.38 45.83 15.81
CA PRO A 997 -4.51 45.18 15.15
C PRO A 997 -5.06 46.02 13.99
N ALA A 998 -5.03 45.48 12.78
CA ALA A 998 -6.00 45.90 11.77
C ALA A 998 -7.40 45.60 12.33
N VAL A 999 -8.24 46.63 12.40
CA VAL A 999 -9.52 46.68 13.11
C VAL A 999 -10.56 45.73 12.50
N LEU A 1000 -10.50 45.54 11.18
CA LEU A 1000 -11.34 44.59 10.43
C LEU A 1000 -10.47 43.75 9.47
N GLY A 1001 -10.98 42.60 9.04
CA GLY A 1001 -10.32 41.74 8.05
C GLY A 1001 -10.45 40.25 8.34
N CYS A 1002 -11.67 39.72 8.43
CA CYS A 1002 -11.92 38.28 8.61
C CYS A 1002 -11.39 37.46 7.42
N GLU A 1003 -11.37 38.06 6.24
CA GLU A 1003 -11.04 37.41 4.96
C GLU A 1003 -9.54 37.09 4.86
N GLU A 1004 -8.69 38.07 5.20
CA GLU A 1004 -7.24 37.86 5.26
C GLU A 1004 -6.81 37.10 6.53
N THR A 1005 -7.63 37.11 7.58
CA THR A 1005 -7.43 36.22 8.73
C THR A 1005 -7.72 34.76 8.36
N ALA A 1006 -8.74 34.50 7.53
CA ALA A 1006 -9.05 33.18 6.99
C ALA A 1006 -7.96 32.70 6.01
N LEU A 1007 -7.46 33.57 5.11
CA LEU A 1007 -6.33 33.25 4.23
C LEU A 1007 -5.06 32.96 5.04
N ALA A 1008 -4.72 33.79 6.03
CA ALA A 1008 -3.60 33.53 6.92
C ALA A 1008 -3.75 32.19 7.66
N SER A 1009 -4.95 31.86 8.16
CA SER A 1009 -5.21 30.58 8.85
C SER A 1009 -4.94 29.37 7.95
N VAL A 1010 -5.44 29.40 6.71
CA VAL A 1010 -5.19 28.36 5.71
C VAL A 1010 -3.69 28.24 5.39
N LEU A 1011 -3.00 29.36 5.15
CA LEU A 1011 -1.57 29.34 4.81
C LEU A 1011 -0.71 28.81 5.95
N ASN A 1012 -0.93 29.29 7.18
CA ASN A 1012 -0.16 28.86 8.36
C ASN A 1012 -0.40 27.38 8.67
N TYR A 1013 -1.64 26.94 8.78
CA TYR A 1013 -1.94 25.65 9.41
C TYR A 1013 -2.27 24.52 8.41
N GLN A 1014 -2.72 24.82 7.19
CA GLN A 1014 -2.88 23.81 6.13
C GLN A 1014 -1.57 23.58 5.35
N PHE A 1015 -0.72 24.60 5.25
CA PHE A 1015 0.47 24.57 4.37
C PHE A 1015 1.80 24.90 5.05
N ASN A 1016 1.81 25.18 6.36
CA ASN A 1016 3.01 25.54 7.13
C ASN A 1016 3.75 26.78 6.57
N ILE A 1017 3.00 27.70 5.98
CA ILE A 1017 3.47 28.98 5.45
C ILE A 1017 3.20 30.07 6.50
N ASN A 1018 4.24 30.51 7.20
CA ASN A 1018 4.11 31.54 8.24
C ASN A 1018 3.79 32.92 7.62
N VAL A 1019 2.62 33.47 7.95
CA VAL A 1019 2.15 34.79 7.51
C VAL A 1019 1.20 35.41 8.55
N SER A 1020 1.24 36.74 8.74
CA SER A 1020 0.23 37.44 9.54
C SER A 1020 -0.85 38.05 8.64
N LYS A 1021 -2.08 38.23 9.15
CA LYS A 1021 -3.14 38.96 8.42
C LYS A 1021 -2.67 40.34 7.98
N ASN A 1022 -1.89 41.03 8.83
CA ASN A 1022 -1.34 42.35 8.56
C ASN A 1022 -0.35 42.31 7.37
N THR A 1023 0.39 41.22 7.18
CA THR A 1023 1.28 41.05 6.02
C THR A 1023 0.49 40.90 4.71
N LEU A 1024 -0.67 40.25 4.74
CA LEU A 1024 -1.54 40.13 3.56
C LEU A 1024 -2.19 41.48 3.22
N ILE A 1025 -2.85 42.11 4.20
CA ILE A 1025 -3.57 43.39 4.04
C ILE A 1025 -2.63 44.53 3.58
N ASN A 1026 -1.40 44.64 4.13
CA ASN A 1026 -0.51 45.77 3.82
C ASN A 1026 0.27 45.64 2.50
N TYR A 1027 0.43 44.43 1.94
CA TYR A 1027 1.39 44.21 0.84
C TYR A 1027 0.84 43.43 -0.37
N TYR A 1028 -0.27 42.69 -0.22
CA TYR A 1028 -0.80 41.80 -1.27
C TYR A 1028 -2.29 42.03 -1.58
N MET A 1029 -2.92 42.92 -0.82
CA MET A 1029 -4.21 43.52 -1.12
C MET A 1029 -4.00 44.85 -1.85
N PRO A 1030 -4.73 45.15 -2.95
CA PRO A 1030 -4.48 46.33 -3.76
C PRO A 1030 -4.96 47.62 -3.04
N GLU A 1031 -4.24 48.73 -3.23
CA GLU A 1031 -4.59 50.03 -2.63
C GLU A 1031 -5.99 50.52 -3.06
N GLN A 1032 -6.44 50.14 -4.26
CA GLN A 1032 -7.79 50.40 -4.77
C GLN A 1032 -8.91 49.72 -3.95
N ALA A 1033 -8.58 48.77 -3.07
CA ALA A 1033 -9.51 48.17 -2.12
C ALA A 1033 -9.60 48.95 -0.78
N PHE A 1034 -8.96 50.12 -0.63
CA PHE A 1034 -8.98 50.90 0.61
C PHE A 1034 -9.47 52.34 0.41
N SER A 1035 -10.76 52.51 0.11
CA SER A 1035 -11.40 53.84 0.06
C SER A 1035 -11.40 54.51 1.43
N ASN A 1036 -10.83 55.73 1.50
CA ASN A 1036 -10.77 56.53 2.72
C ASN A 1036 -12.08 57.32 2.95
N GLY A 1037 -13.18 56.60 3.20
CA GLY A 1037 -14.48 57.15 3.59
C GLY A 1037 -15.30 57.83 2.48
N THR A 1038 -14.76 58.00 1.28
CA THR A 1038 -15.48 58.61 0.14
C THR A 1038 -15.85 57.54 -0.88
N ILE A 1039 -17.16 57.33 -1.05
CA ILE A 1039 -17.74 56.32 -1.92
C ILE A 1039 -17.44 56.62 -3.39
N ASN A 1040 -16.60 55.79 -4.00
CA ASN A 1040 -16.52 55.47 -5.43
C ASN A 1040 -15.66 54.20 -5.55
N VAL A 1041 -16.27 53.02 -5.64
CA VAL A 1041 -15.55 51.74 -5.69
C VAL A 1041 -15.98 50.91 -6.90
N ASP A 1042 -15.00 50.48 -7.69
CA ASP A 1042 -15.21 49.60 -8.85
C ASP A 1042 -15.56 48.17 -8.36
N PRO A 1043 -16.66 47.54 -8.82
CA PRO A 1043 -17.04 46.15 -8.48
C PRO A 1043 -15.93 45.10 -8.67
N ASN A 1044 -14.91 45.40 -9.47
CA ASN A 1044 -13.76 44.54 -9.71
C ASN A 1044 -12.72 44.56 -8.58
N TYR A 1045 -12.65 45.65 -7.82
CA TYR A 1045 -11.74 45.83 -6.69
C TYR A 1045 -12.50 46.07 -5.36
N CYS A 1046 -13.78 45.73 -5.31
CA CYS A 1046 -14.68 46.16 -4.25
C CYS A 1046 -14.28 45.64 -2.85
N PHE A 1047 -14.21 46.60 -1.93
CA PHE A 1047 -14.14 46.45 -0.48
C PHE A 1047 -14.86 47.66 0.12
N TRP A 1048 -15.60 47.49 1.22
CA TRP A 1048 -16.36 48.60 1.82
C TRP A 1048 -15.96 48.88 3.27
N GLY A 1049 -15.51 50.11 3.51
CA GLY A 1049 -14.93 50.57 4.77
C GLY A 1049 -13.40 50.55 4.75
N SER A 1050 -12.78 50.94 5.87
CA SER A 1050 -11.34 50.85 6.07
C SER A 1050 -11.04 49.71 7.06
N PRO A 1051 -10.05 48.83 6.81
CA PRO A 1051 -9.61 47.85 7.80
C PRO A 1051 -8.91 48.49 9.01
N TYR A 1052 -8.73 49.81 9.04
CA TYR A 1052 -7.99 50.55 10.06
C TYR A 1052 -8.82 51.52 10.90
N HIS A 1053 -10.10 51.75 10.59
CA HIS A 1053 -10.92 52.79 11.23
C HIS A 1053 -12.27 52.23 11.74
N MET A 1054 -12.60 52.50 13.01
CA MET A 1054 -13.77 51.95 13.69
C MET A 1054 -14.92 52.95 13.87
N GLU A 1055 -14.67 54.25 13.74
CA GLU A 1055 -15.65 55.30 13.99
C GLU A 1055 -16.42 55.70 12.71
N GLY A 1056 -17.74 55.86 12.83
CA GLY A 1056 -18.66 56.32 11.76
C GLY A 1056 -18.85 55.37 10.56
N SER A 1057 -17.93 54.44 10.34
CA SER A 1057 -17.88 53.60 9.14
C SER A 1057 -18.63 52.28 9.34
N VAL A 1058 -19.74 52.09 8.61
CA VAL A 1058 -20.41 50.78 8.47
C VAL A 1058 -19.59 49.85 7.57
N GLY A 1059 -18.45 49.35 8.06
CA GLY A 1059 -17.53 48.48 7.30
C GLY A 1059 -18.14 47.09 7.00
N TYR A 1060 -18.15 46.69 5.71
CA TYR A 1060 -18.86 45.49 5.23
C TYR A 1060 -18.18 44.87 3.99
N GLY A 1061 -17.06 44.19 4.23
CA GLY A 1061 -16.61 43.07 3.40
C GLY A 1061 -15.69 43.37 2.22
N CYS A 1062 -14.65 42.54 2.12
CA CYS A 1062 -13.92 42.18 0.91
C CYS A 1062 -14.70 41.18 0.07
N TYR A 1063 -14.35 41.00 -1.21
CA TYR A 1063 -14.90 39.95 -2.08
C TYR A 1063 -13.84 38.91 -2.45
N ALA A 1064 -14.27 37.66 -2.70
CA ALA A 1064 -13.37 36.54 -3.00
C ALA A 1064 -12.32 36.77 -4.10
N PRO A 1065 -12.57 37.55 -5.18
CA PRO A 1065 -11.54 37.83 -6.18
C PRO A 1065 -10.30 38.53 -5.61
N LEU A 1066 -10.45 39.42 -4.62
CA LEU A 1066 -9.34 40.11 -3.96
C LEU A 1066 -8.52 39.14 -3.09
N ILE A 1067 -9.16 38.20 -2.40
CA ILE A 1067 -8.45 37.17 -1.61
C ILE A 1067 -7.79 36.12 -2.51
N ALA A 1068 -8.38 35.82 -3.68
CA ALA A 1068 -7.71 35.02 -4.69
C ALA A 1068 -6.50 35.75 -5.29
N GLN A 1069 -6.56 37.07 -5.48
CA GLN A 1069 -5.40 37.89 -5.82
C GLN A 1069 -4.37 37.90 -4.70
N SER A 1070 -4.75 38.17 -3.44
CA SER A 1070 -3.84 38.20 -2.29
C SER A 1070 -3.15 36.83 -2.08
N ALA A 1071 -3.89 35.73 -2.20
CA ALA A 1071 -3.34 34.38 -2.21
C ALA A 1071 -2.38 34.14 -3.40
N ASN A 1072 -2.73 34.60 -4.60
CA ASN A 1072 -1.85 34.50 -5.76
C ASN A 1072 -0.56 35.30 -5.53
N GLN A 1073 -0.70 36.59 -5.22
CA GLN A 1073 0.36 37.55 -4.93
C GLN A 1073 1.25 37.09 -3.79
N TYR A 1074 0.73 36.66 -2.64
CA TYR A 1074 1.53 36.19 -1.49
C TYR A 1074 2.17 34.81 -1.71
N LEU A 1075 1.57 33.93 -2.52
CA LEU A 1075 2.29 32.77 -3.05
C LEU A 1075 3.31 33.17 -4.15
N LYS A 1076 3.30 34.42 -4.62
CA LYS A 1076 4.08 35.03 -5.74
C LYS A 1076 5.16 36.10 -5.40
N ALA A 1077 5.39 36.77 -4.26
CA ALA A 1077 5.11 36.51 -2.84
C ALA A 1077 6.27 35.83 -2.07
N ILE A 1078 6.14 34.60 -1.57
CA ILE A 1078 7.23 33.96 -0.76
C ILE A 1078 8.24 33.08 -1.53
N GLY A 1079 7.76 32.16 -2.36
CA GLY A 1079 8.62 31.37 -3.28
C GLY A 1079 7.87 30.53 -4.32
N VAL A 1080 6.59 30.24 -4.04
CA VAL A 1080 6.08 28.87 -4.17
C VAL A 1080 4.82 28.71 -5.03
N ARG A 1081 4.28 29.75 -5.69
CA ARG A 1081 3.00 29.69 -6.45
C ARG A 1081 2.87 28.49 -7.41
N GLY A 1082 3.97 28.05 -8.01
CA GLY A 1082 3.99 26.84 -8.86
C GLY A 1082 3.66 25.53 -8.14
N ASN A 1083 3.82 25.48 -6.81
CA ASN A 1083 3.53 24.31 -5.95
C ASN A 1083 2.07 24.26 -5.47
N TYR A 1084 1.23 25.25 -5.82
CA TYR A 1084 -0.17 25.35 -5.37
C TYR A 1084 -1.11 25.64 -6.52
N ASN A 1085 -2.29 25.02 -6.54
CA ASN A 1085 -3.41 25.49 -7.35
C ASN A 1085 -4.28 26.41 -6.48
N ILE A 1086 -4.65 27.57 -7.02
CA ILE A 1086 -5.70 28.43 -6.46
C ILE A 1086 -6.92 28.29 -7.36
N SER A 1087 -8.12 28.26 -6.76
CA SER A 1087 -9.39 28.28 -7.47
C SER A 1087 -10.34 29.30 -6.83
N LEU A 1088 -10.80 30.24 -7.65
CA LEU A 1088 -11.77 31.27 -7.33
C LEU A 1088 -13.12 30.86 -7.93
N ASN A 1089 -14.10 30.61 -7.08
CA ASN A 1089 -15.45 30.21 -7.48
C ASN A 1089 -16.42 31.27 -6.98
N THR A 1090 -17.13 31.95 -7.88
CA THR A 1090 -18.01 33.09 -7.52
C THR A 1090 -19.00 33.39 -8.64
N ASP A 1091 -20.25 33.71 -8.29
CA ASP A 1091 -21.24 34.18 -9.27
C ASP A 1091 -21.03 35.62 -9.73
N TYR A 1092 -20.05 36.33 -9.16
CA TYR A 1092 -19.52 37.53 -9.80
C TYR A 1092 -18.75 37.19 -11.08
N TYR A 1093 -18.30 35.95 -11.31
CA TYR A 1093 -17.71 35.56 -12.60
C TYR A 1093 -18.78 35.28 -13.68
N THR A 1094 -19.92 34.73 -13.28
CA THR A 1094 -21.04 34.42 -14.18
C THR A 1094 -21.94 35.63 -14.44
N GLY A 1095 -21.99 36.57 -13.50
CA GLY A 1095 -22.99 37.65 -13.45
C GLY A 1095 -24.26 37.27 -12.67
N ASN A 1096 -24.41 36.00 -12.26
CA ASN A 1096 -25.64 35.45 -11.66
C ASN A 1096 -25.71 35.70 -10.14
N ASN A 1097 -25.41 36.92 -9.70
CA ASN A 1097 -25.47 37.35 -8.30
C ASN A 1097 -26.56 38.42 -8.11
N VAL A 1098 -26.87 38.75 -6.86
CA VAL A 1098 -27.94 39.70 -6.49
C VAL A 1098 -27.79 41.12 -7.07
N ASN A 1099 -26.59 41.50 -7.51
CA ASN A 1099 -26.31 42.78 -8.14
C ASN A 1099 -26.37 42.72 -9.68
N ASN A 1100 -26.46 41.52 -10.27
CA ASN A 1100 -26.32 41.24 -11.71
C ASN A 1100 -24.99 41.75 -12.30
N LEU A 1101 -23.93 41.81 -11.49
CA LEU A 1101 -22.63 42.37 -11.87
C LEU A 1101 -21.63 41.27 -12.20
N LYS A 1102 -20.97 41.39 -13.35
CA LYS A 1102 -19.84 40.52 -13.71
C LYS A 1102 -18.52 41.24 -13.43
N PHE A 1103 -17.63 40.59 -12.67
CA PHE A 1103 -16.25 41.03 -12.52
C PHE A 1103 -15.42 40.56 -13.73
N ASP A 1104 -14.43 41.38 -14.06
CA ASP A 1104 -13.44 41.20 -15.11
C ASP A 1104 -12.13 40.69 -14.50
N PRO A 1105 -11.75 39.41 -14.74
CA PRO A 1105 -10.51 38.86 -14.21
C PRO A 1105 -9.23 39.52 -14.73
N THR A 1106 -9.29 40.29 -15.83
CA THR A 1106 -8.10 40.96 -16.38
C THR A 1106 -7.64 42.17 -15.53
N LYS A 1107 -8.52 42.67 -14.66
CA LYS A 1107 -8.21 43.73 -13.69
C LYS A 1107 -7.47 43.24 -12.44
N LEU A 1108 -7.35 41.93 -12.23
CA LEU A 1108 -6.76 41.36 -11.02
C LEU A 1108 -5.56 40.46 -11.35
N ASP A 1109 -4.50 40.54 -10.56
CA ASP A 1109 -3.35 39.65 -10.66
C ASP A 1109 -3.70 38.27 -10.07
N LEU A 1110 -4.44 37.50 -10.84
CA LEU A 1110 -4.88 36.15 -10.50
C LEU A 1110 -3.88 35.07 -10.96
N GLY A 1111 -2.98 35.35 -11.90
CA GLY A 1111 -1.98 34.37 -12.38
C GLY A 1111 -2.62 33.09 -12.93
N ASP A 1112 -2.06 31.90 -12.64
CA ASP A 1112 -2.66 30.60 -12.97
C ASP A 1112 -3.81 30.22 -11.98
N THR A 1113 -4.61 31.17 -11.52
CA THR A 1113 -5.78 30.90 -10.67
C THR A 1113 -6.96 30.51 -11.54
N LYS A 1114 -7.55 29.35 -11.28
CA LYS A 1114 -8.74 28.91 -12.00
C LYS A 1114 -9.95 29.71 -11.53
N VAL A 1115 -10.62 30.41 -12.45
CA VAL A 1115 -11.88 31.12 -12.16
C VAL A 1115 -13.09 30.32 -12.66
N SER A 1116 -14.11 30.17 -11.83
CA SER A 1116 -15.39 29.52 -12.15
C SER A 1116 -16.58 30.21 -11.46
N GLY A 1117 -17.80 29.83 -11.85
CA GLY A 1117 -19.02 30.24 -11.13
C GLY A 1117 -19.07 29.71 -9.69
N GLY A 1118 -20.04 30.17 -8.90
CA GLY A 1118 -20.17 29.78 -7.50
C GLY A 1118 -20.42 28.28 -7.31
N LEU A 1119 -19.87 27.69 -6.24
CA LEU A 1119 -20.08 26.28 -5.93
C LEU A 1119 -21.51 26.04 -5.40
N ASP A 1120 -22.02 24.83 -5.55
CA ASP A 1120 -23.23 24.38 -4.85
C ASP A 1120 -22.84 23.61 -3.57
N LEU A 1121 -23.85 23.18 -2.80
CA LEU A 1121 -23.66 22.38 -1.58
C LEU A 1121 -22.77 21.13 -1.85
N ASN A 1122 -22.90 20.51 -3.02
CA ASN A 1122 -22.12 19.33 -3.40
C ASN A 1122 -20.68 19.68 -3.78
N GLY A 1123 -20.48 20.82 -4.45
CA GLY A 1123 -19.17 21.38 -4.78
C GLY A 1123 -18.36 21.68 -3.54
N LEU A 1124 -18.94 22.36 -2.55
CA LEU A 1124 -18.28 22.64 -1.27
C LEU A 1124 -17.85 21.35 -0.55
N LYS A 1125 -18.75 20.37 -0.46
CA LYS A 1125 -18.47 19.05 0.12
C LYS A 1125 -17.37 18.30 -0.63
N LYS A 1126 -17.37 18.37 -1.96
CA LYS A 1126 -16.36 17.72 -2.83
C LYS A 1126 -14.97 18.33 -2.71
N GLU A 1127 -14.83 19.58 -2.29
CA GLU A 1127 -13.53 20.20 -2.06
C GLU A 1127 -12.99 19.86 -0.65
N LEU A 1128 -13.85 19.87 0.37
CA LEU A 1128 -13.52 19.30 1.69
C LEU A 1128 -13.07 17.83 1.59
N ASP A 1129 -13.74 17.03 0.76
CA ASP A 1129 -13.41 15.62 0.50
C ASP A 1129 -12.00 15.39 -0.08
N LYS A 1130 -11.35 16.43 -0.64
CA LYS A 1130 -9.94 16.36 -1.09
C LYS A 1130 -8.94 16.72 0.02
N GLY A 1131 -9.42 17.12 1.19
CA GLY A 1131 -8.60 17.72 2.24
C GLY A 1131 -8.31 19.21 2.03
N ASN A 1132 -9.04 19.91 1.15
CA ASN A 1132 -8.95 21.36 1.03
C ASN A 1132 -9.75 22.03 2.14
N ASN A 1133 -9.34 23.24 2.56
CA ASN A 1133 -10.11 24.10 3.45
C ASN A 1133 -10.60 25.35 2.68
N PRO A 1134 -11.82 25.34 2.10
CA PRO A 1134 -12.37 26.49 1.40
C PRO A 1134 -12.54 27.72 2.31
N ILE A 1135 -12.14 28.90 1.83
CA ILE A 1135 -12.43 30.20 2.45
C ILE A 1135 -13.76 30.69 1.85
N ILE A 1136 -14.76 31.01 2.69
CA ILE A 1136 -16.14 31.27 2.25
C ILE A 1136 -16.77 32.47 2.96
N TRP A 1137 -17.52 33.25 2.18
CA TRP A 1137 -18.33 34.40 2.61
C TRP A 1137 -19.77 33.97 2.94
N TYR A 1138 -20.27 34.37 4.10
CA TYR A 1138 -21.69 34.26 4.51
C TYR A 1138 -22.06 35.47 5.39
N SER A 1139 -23.20 35.43 6.06
CA SER A 1139 -23.60 36.38 7.10
C SER A 1139 -24.16 35.62 8.30
N GLU A 1140 -23.77 36.03 9.50
CA GLU A 1140 -24.20 35.43 10.77
C GLU A 1140 -25.71 35.63 11.04
N VAL A 1141 -26.30 36.66 10.44
CA VAL A 1141 -27.74 36.97 10.44
C VAL A 1141 -28.29 36.94 9.03
N ASP A 1142 -29.61 37.01 8.87
CA ASP A 1142 -30.23 37.08 7.54
C ASP A 1142 -29.72 38.34 6.80
N PRO A 1143 -29.15 38.20 5.58
CA PRO A 1143 -28.45 39.29 4.91
C PRO A 1143 -29.41 40.40 4.46
N TYR A 1144 -29.35 41.55 5.13
CA TYR A 1144 -30.16 42.73 4.82
C TYR A 1144 -29.36 43.75 4.00
N ALA A 1145 -30.04 44.41 3.05
CA ALA A 1145 -29.44 45.50 2.28
C ALA A 1145 -29.23 46.74 3.18
N VAL A 1146 -27.98 47.21 3.24
CA VAL A 1146 -27.57 48.42 3.98
C VAL A 1146 -27.75 49.66 3.12
N CYS A 1147 -27.32 49.59 1.85
CA CYS A 1147 -27.58 50.61 0.86
C CYS A 1147 -27.47 50.02 -0.56
N THR A 1148 -28.02 50.74 -1.54
CA THR A 1148 -27.79 50.46 -2.97
C THR A 1148 -27.27 51.72 -3.63
N GLN A 1149 -26.26 51.58 -4.48
CA GLN A 1149 -25.54 52.67 -5.11
C GLN A 1149 -25.53 52.55 -6.62
N THR A 1150 -25.38 53.69 -7.28
CA THR A 1150 -25.36 53.83 -8.74
C THR A 1150 -24.02 54.42 -9.15
N LEU A 1151 -23.07 53.56 -9.50
CA LEU A 1151 -21.73 53.95 -9.96
C LEU A 1151 -21.85 54.36 -11.43
N THR A 1152 -21.66 55.64 -11.75
CA THR A 1152 -21.92 56.16 -13.10
C THR A 1152 -20.68 56.08 -13.99
N ALA A 1153 -20.90 55.80 -15.27
CA ALA A 1153 -19.85 55.70 -16.29
C ALA A 1153 -19.01 56.99 -16.38
N GLY A 1154 -17.68 56.87 -16.25
CA GLY A 1154 -16.74 57.99 -16.37
C GLY A 1154 -16.61 58.89 -15.13
N GLN A 1155 -17.02 58.41 -13.96
CA GLN A 1155 -16.62 58.99 -12.67
C GLN A 1155 -15.23 58.50 -12.26
N GLU A 1156 -14.63 59.13 -11.25
CA GLU A 1156 -13.40 58.63 -10.64
C GLU A 1156 -13.57 57.16 -10.21
N TYR A 1157 -12.57 56.32 -10.48
CA TYR A 1157 -12.62 54.85 -10.30
C TYR A 1157 -13.66 54.10 -11.17
N THR A 1158 -14.24 54.70 -12.22
CA THR A 1158 -14.95 53.96 -13.29
C THR A 1158 -14.34 54.25 -14.67
N ASN A 1159 -14.28 53.25 -15.55
CA ASN A 1159 -13.68 53.45 -16.88
C ASN A 1159 -14.63 54.27 -17.80
N PRO A 1160 -14.10 55.16 -18.65
CA PRO A 1160 -14.87 55.74 -19.75
C PRO A 1160 -15.48 54.63 -20.61
N GLY A 1161 -16.80 54.66 -20.80
CA GLY A 1161 -17.54 53.65 -21.55
C GLY A 1161 -17.93 52.37 -20.79
N SER A 1162 -17.43 52.14 -19.57
CA SER A 1162 -18.03 51.09 -18.70
C SER A 1162 -19.34 51.61 -18.11
N GLY A 1163 -20.45 50.95 -18.44
CA GLY A 1163 -21.81 51.45 -18.16
C GLY A 1163 -22.15 51.59 -16.67
N THR A 1164 -23.25 52.30 -16.38
CA THR A 1164 -23.68 52.58 -15.01
C THR A 1164 -24.08 51.30 -14.26
N TYR A 1165 -23.41 51.02 -13.13
CA TYR A 1165 -23.61 49.82 -12.32
C TYR A 1165 -24.46 50.10 -11.07
N LYS A 1166 -25.36 49.18 -10.72
CA LYS A 1166 -26.17 49.27 -9.50
C LYS A 1166 -25.75 48.22 -8.47
N PHE A 1167 -24.99 48.63 -7.45
CA PHE A 1167 -24.44 47.72 -6.43
C PHE A 1167 -25.19 47.84 -5.10
N THR A 1168 -25.73 46.73 -4.59
CA THR A 1168 -26.34 46.62 -3.27
C THR A 1168 -25.38 45.99 -2.28
N TRP A 1169 -25.14 46.71 -1.19
CA TRP A 1169 -24.27 46.31 -0.09
C TRP A 1169 -25.09 45.65 1.01
N PHE A 1170 -24.65 44.48 1.47
CA PHE A 1170 -25.32 43.71 2.51
C PHE A 1170 -24.59 43.84 3.85
N GLY A 1171 -25.34 43.97 4.93
CA GLY A 1171 -24.80 44.12 6.29
C GLY A 1171 -24.36 42.79 6.90
N ARG A 1172 -23.38 42.86 7.80
CA ARG A 1172 -22.84 41.72 8.57
C ARG A 1172 -22.33 40.54 7.71
N GLN A 1173 -21.80 40.86 6.53
CA GLN A 1173 -20.98 39.92 5.76
C GLN A 1173 -19.75 39.50 6.57
N HIS A 1174 -19.43 38.21 6.54
CA HIS A 1174 -18.37 37.57 7.30
C HIS A 1174 -17.71 36.46 6.49
N THR A 1175 -16.44 36.15 6.78
CA THR A 1175 -15.67 35.12 6.08
C THR A 1175 -15.02 34.16 7.06
N VAL A 1176 -15.15 32.86 6.75
CA VAL A 1176 -14.69 31.77 7.60
C VAL A 1176 -13.99 30.68 6.79
N VAL A 1177 -13.22 29.86 7.49
CA VAL A 1177 -12.62 28.67 6.90
C VAL A 1177 -13.57 27.49 7.08
N LEU A 1178 -13.96 26.86 5.98
CA LEU A 1178 -14.73 25.62 6.01
C LEU A 1178 -13.78 24.46 6.33
N MET A 1179 -14.02 23.78 7.46
CA MET A 1179 -13.15 22.72 7.99
C MET A 1179 -13.76 21.33 7.88
N GLY A 1180 -15.09 21.26 7.76
CA GLY A 1180 -15.80 20.02 7.54
C GLY A 1180 -17.29 20.21 7.31
N TYR A 1181 -18.00 19.10 7.22
CA TYR A 1181 -19.46 19.07 7.18
C TYR A 1181 -20.00 17.84 7.93
N ASP A 1182 -21.23 17.92 8.42
CA ASP A 1182 -21.97 16.87 9.11
C ASP A 1182 -23.32 16.69 8.40
N ASP A 1183 -23.50 15.55 7.74
CA ASP A 1183 -24.72 15.26 6.96
C ASP A 1183 -25.93 14.86 7.83
N ALA A 1184 -25.75 14.47 9.09
CA ALA A 1184 -26.84 14.01 9.96
C ALA A 1184 -27.49 15.17 10.73
N ASN A 1185 -26.66 16.06 11.28
CA ASN A 1185 -27.07 17.34 11.86
C ASN A 1185 -27.32 18.41 10.77
N LYS A 1186 -27.09 18.06 9.49
CA LYS A 1186 -27.23 18.93 8.31
C LYS A 1186 -26.51 20.27 8.49
N CYS A 1187 -25.25 20.25 8.91
CA CYS A 1187 -24.49 21.46 9.19
C CYS A 1187 -23.08 21.44 8.61
N PHE A 1188 -22.55 22.62 8.34
CA PHE A 1188 -21.13 22.84 8.07
C PHE A 1188 -20.38 23.09 9.37
N ILE A 1189 -19.14 22.64 9.42
CA ILE A 1189 -18.18 22.90 10.49
C ILE A 1189 -17.24 24.00 9.99
N ILE A 1190 -17.34 25.17 10.61
CA ILE A 1190 -16.60 26.38 10.24
C ILE A 1190 -15.66 26.78 11.38
N GLY A 1191 -14.43 27.12 11.02
CA GLY A 1191 -13.51 27.83 11.88
C GLY A 1191 -13.81 29.32 11.80
N ASN A 1192 -14.46 29.84 12.84
CA ASN A 1192 -14.84 31.24 12.94
C ASN A 1192 -13.64 32.08 13.38
N VAL A 1193 -13.19 32.98 12.51
CA VAL A 1193 -12.11 33.93 12.80
C VAL A 1193 -12.57 35.07 13.72
N GLU A 1194 -13.86 35.36 13.80
CA GLU A 1194 -14.42 36.40 14.67
C GLU A 1194 -14.62 35.82 16.09
N ASN A 1195 -13.65 36.10 16.97
CA ASN A 1195 -13.72 35.75 18.38
C ASN A 1195 -13.40 36.99 19.23
N PHE A 1196 -14.44 37.64 19.75
CA PHE A 1196 -14.33 38.88 20.54
C PHE A 1196 -13.56 38.74 21.86
N ASP A 1197 -13.15 37.53 22.24
CA ASP A 1197 -12.15 37.34 23.30
C ASP A 1197 -10.75 37.76 22.80
N ARG A 1198 -10.41 39.01 23.10
CA ARG A 1198 -9.09 39.63 22.87
C ARG A 1198 -7.92 38.95 23.59
N THR A 1199 -8.18 37.97 24.46
CA THR A 1199 -7.12 37.15 25.08
C THR A 1199 -6.84 35.86 24.31
N SER A 1200 -7.74 35.46 23.40
CA SER A 1200 -7.54 34.30 22.54
C SER A 1200 -6.78 34.66 21.26
N PHE A 1201 -5.70 33.93 20.99
CA PHE A 1201 -5.00 33.98 19.70
C PHE A 1201 -5.74 33.20 18.59
N TYR A 1202 -6.75 32.40 18.96
CA TYR A 1202 -7.40 31.42 18.08
C TYR A 1202 -8.90 31.67 17.93
N GLY A 1203 -9.38 31.43 16.71
CA GLY A 1203 -10.79 31.43 16.35
C GLY A 1203 -11.54 30.23 16.94
N LEU A 1204 -12.88 30.28 16.93
CA LEU A 1204 -13.73 29.25 17.51
C LEU A 1204 -14.26 28.30 16.44
N THR A 1205 -14.20 27.00 16.69
CA THR A 1205 -14.88 26.00 15.85
C THR A 1205 -16.38 26.00 16.17
N GLN A 1206 -17.23 26.29 15.18
CA GLN A 1206 -18.68 26.33 15.33
C GLN A 1206 -19.41 25.60 14.19
N THR A 1207 -20.67 25.23 14.42
CA THR A 1207 -21.53 24.54 13.44
C THR A 1207 -22.67 25.43 12.95
N ILE A 1208 -22.90 25.49 11.64
CA ILE A 1208 -24.01 26.24 11.03
C ILE A 1208 -24.83 25.35 10.10
N SER A 1209 -26.16 25.37 10.19
CA SER A 1209 -27.03 24.51 9.36
C SER A 1209 -26.87 24.82 7.87
N TYR A 1210 -26.99 23.81 7.02
CA TYR A 1210 -26.88 23.93 5.56
C TYR A 1210 -27.86 24.96 5.02
N ASP A 1211 -29.11 24.96 5.49
CA ASP A 1211 -30.15 25.85 4.98
C ASP A 1211 -29.77 27.32 5.27
N LYS A 1212 -29.49 27.68 6.53
CA LYS A 1212 -29.06 29.04 6.91
C LYS A 1212 -27.76 29.47 6.22
N PHE A 1213 -26.78 28.57 6.13
CA PHE A 1213 -25.51 28.86 5.47
C PHE A 1213 -25.70 29.10 3.96
N MET A 1214 -26.45 28.22 3.28
CA MET A 1214 -26.66 28.29 1.84
C MET A 1214 -27.53 29.49 1.46
N ASP A 1215 -28.59 29.82 2.19
CA ASP A 1215 -29.42 30.99 1.90
C ASP A 1215 -28.60 32.29 1.93
N SER A 1216 -27.71 32.42 2.91
CA SER A 1216 -26.79 33.54 3.03
C SER A 1216 -25.71 33.53 1.93
N TYR A 1217 -25.02 32.40 1.75
CA TYR A 1217 -23.99 32.19 0.71
C TYR A 1217 -24.52 32.43 -0.71
N ASN A 1218 -25.75 32.02 -0.99
CA ASN A 1218 -26.47 32.29 -2.24
C ASN A 1218 -26.68 33.80 -2.43
N THR A 1219 -27.19 34.48 -1.40
CA THR A 1219 -27.43 35.93 -1.42
C THR A 1219 -26.14 36.73 -1.64
N LEU A 1220 -25.01 36.28 -1.08
CA LEU A 1220 -23.70 36.93 -1.27
C LEU A 1220 -22.96 36.52 -2.56
N GLY A 1221 -23.61 35.79 -3.48
CA GLY A 1221 -23.04 35.44 -4.79
C GLY A 1221 -22.08 34.24 -4.77
N ARG A 1222 -22.28 33.30 -3.84
CA ARG A 1222 -21.62 31.98 -3.75
C ARG A 1222 -20.10 32.04 -3.90
N GLN A 1223 -19.48 32.86 -3.05
CA GLN A 1223 -18.07 33.23 -3.13
C GLN A 1223 -17.16 32.28 -2.35
N THR A 1224 -16.15 31.71 -3.02
CA THR A 1224 -15.24 30.72 -2.41
C THR A 1224 -13.85 30.76 -3.03
N VAL A 1225 -12.82 30.87 -2.17
CA VAL A 1225 -11.41 30.69 -2.55
C VAL A 1225 -10.91 29.36 -2.00
N ILE A 1226 -10.27 28.57 -2.86
CA ILE A 1226 -9.66 27.28 -2.50
C ILE A 1226 -8.19 27.32 -2.87
N ILE A 1227 -7.34 26.93 -1.93
CA ILE A 1227 -5.92 26.66 -2.16
C ILE A 1227 -5.69 25.18 -1.96
N SER A 1228 -4.88 24.57 -2.83
CA SER A 1228 -4.50 23.16 -2.77
C SER A 1228 -3.06 23.01 -3.24
N LYS A 1229 -2.34 22.00 -2.77
CA LYS A 1229 -0.98 21.67 -3.23
C LYS A 1229 -1.05 20.97 -4.60
N LYS A 1230 -0.06 21.21 -5.48
CA LYS A 1230 0.12 20.44 -6.73
C LYS A 1230 0.87 19.13 -6.45
#